data_AF-A0A7R9EL85-F1
#
_entry.id   AF-A0A7R9EL85-F1
#
_cell.length_a   1.000
_cell.length_b   1.000
_cell.length_c   1.000
_cell.angle_alpha   90.00
_cell.angle_beta   90.00
_cell.angle_gamma   90.00
#
_symmetry.space_group_name_H-M   'P 1'
#
loop_
_entity.id
_entity.type
_entity.pdbx_description
1 polymer ?
#
loop_
_entity_poly.entity_id
_entity_poly.type
_entity_poly.pdbx_seq_one_letter_code
_entity_poly.pdbx_strand_id
1 'polypeptide(L)'
;MSISLGSASAATSDPLTLVNQLEYFILADDSLKIWSKLLDIRNKNSTIDFVCDNAGYELFTDLCLADFLVTYGFASRIRFHIKVLPWFVSDAMVHDVTWTVDTLKNAGFHSAHLPELGSRWQNHIDSDAWELIPSDFWTLPYEYWAMKEVDSKLYSKLCEAAMILFKGDLNYRKLMGEVNWLATESFHNALQGFHPSNIAALRTIKADVVSGLKPGLAEAAAARDPQWNFAGDYGLIQYDGAACDDVTEECACVDVKSIEKEVSFAYVTVKDRLPVIITQVVDHLARDKDKIIKEYGEDAREEVKTVIGRLSELKNELQTNKPLIELKSQKRDAYQWNTFLEDQRKTGHQEPRWFGTVWLYAECYMYRRMWQIFELTQSLAQFDYFRKLKRNSLMFSLDGCVTVCDQLVIELNRQKVPLSEVKEMFGRILKLSLWANKFDMSISLGVSSGPTSDPLDLAPHNQDYLLVDQSELIWDKLTGTPNTNHLLDFVLDNAGFELFADLCLADFLCTFGLVSKIRFHAKTMPWFVSDAMLGDVEWTVNTLGEVGSYSQSVPELASRWQGYIKSGVWELLASDFWTLPYVFSAMEKKDPNLYDLLRESSLVLFKGDLNYRKLTGETNWPPTHSFHTALKGFHPTNVAILRTLKADTVCGLGPGQAEMAEEKDTDWNLTGKYGLIQFDPVF
;
A
#
# COMPACT_ATOMS: atom_id res chain seq x y z
N MET A 1 31.46 -8.67 33.85
CA MET A 1 30.37 -9.62 34.23
C MET A 1 29.11 -8.79 34.45
N SER A 2 28.32 -8.57 33.40
CA SER A 2 26.91 -8.16 33.55
C SER A 2 26.08 -9.44 33.76
N ILE A 3 24.85 -9.32 34.28
CA ILE A 3 24.01 -10.39 34.85
C ILE A 3 23.47 -11.35 33.76
N SER A 4 24.36 -11.97 32.99
CA SER A 4 24.17 -13.33 32.50
C SER A 4 25.19 -14.19 33.23
N LEU A 5 24.76 -15.34 33.74
CA LEU A 5 25.64 -16.35 34.31
C LEU A 5 26.60 -16.81 33.21
N GLY A 6 27.74 -16.14 33.12
CA GLY A 6 28.78 -16.43 32.15
C GLY A 6 29.39 -17.79 32.41
N SER A 7 28.92 -18.82 31.71
CA SER A 7 29.83 -19.85 31.26
C SER A 7 30.77 -19.19 30.27
N ALA A 8 32.05 -19.06 30.64
CA ALA A 8 33.11 -18.67 29.72
C ALA A 8 33.19 -19.73 28.61
N SER A 9 32.41 -19.56 27.53
CA SER A 9 32.65 -20.28 26.29
C SER A 9 33.74 -19.52 25.55
N ALA A 10 34.93 -20.12 25.50
CA ALA A 10 35.93 -19.72 24.53
C ALA A 10 35.27 -19.89 23.14
N ALA A 11 35.02 -18.78 22.45
CA ALA A 11 34.46 -18.82 21.11
C ALA A 11 35.43 -19.53 20.16
N THR A 12 35.15 -20.81 19.88
CA THR A 12 35.90 -21.64 18.92
C THR A 12 35.46 -21.42 17.47
N SER A 13 34.55 -20.47 17.23
CA SER A 13 34.02 -20.11 15.92
C SER A 13 34.38 -18.66 15.57
N ASP A 14 34.69 -18.43 14.29
CA ASP A 14 34.94 -17.09 13.73
C ASP A 14 33.81 -16.11 14.09
N PRO A 15 34.09 -15.01 14.81
CA PRO A 15 33.09 -14.01 15.20
C PRO A 15 32.29 -13.46 14.01
N LEU A 16 32.88 -13.33 12.82
CA LEU A 16 32.16 -12.85 11.64
C LEU A 16 31.14 -13.88 11.13
N THR A 17 31.42 -15.16 11.28
CA THR A 17 30.48 -16.24 10.95
C THR A 17 29.32 -16.29 11.97
N LEU A 18 29.59 -15.97 13.23
CA LEU A 18 28.55 -15.87 14.27
C LEU A 18 27.58 -14.71 14.01
N VAL A 19 28.06 -13.56 13.52
CA VAL A 19 27.20 -12.39 13.22
C VAL A 19 26.06 -12.76 12.25
N ASN A 20 26.34 -13.52 11.20
CA ASN A 20 25.31 -13.97 10.25
C ASN A 20 24.24 -14.87 10.90
N GLN A 21 24.60 -15.62 11.95
CA GLN A 21 23.64 -16.45 12.70
C GLN A 21 22.79 -15.62 13.66
N LEU A 22 23.28 -14.44 14.06
CA LEU A 22 22.61 -13.53 14.99
C LEU A 22 21.66 -12.55 14.29
N GLU A 23 21.72 -12.42 12.96
CA GLU A 23 20.83 -11.55 12.17
C GLU A 23 19.35 -11.84 12.43
N TYR A 24 19.02 -13.11 12.66
CA TYR A 24 17.66 -13.56 13.01
C TYR A 24 17.10 -12.96 14.31
N PHE A 25 17.97 -12.53 15.23
CA PHE A 25 17.59 -11.95 16.52
C PHE A 25 17.49 -10.42 16.48
N ILE A 26 17.73 -9.78 15.33
CA ILE A 26 17.55 -8.34 15.17
C ILE A 26 16.08 -8.03 14.86
N LEU A 27 15.39 -7.34 15.78
CA LEU A 27 13.97 -7.01 15.64
C LEU A 27 13.73 -5.71 14.85
N ALA A 28 14.69 -4.78 14.84
CA ALA A 28 14.66 -3.61 13.96
C ALA A 28 16.04 -3.42 13.36
N ASP A 29 16.11 -3.28 12.04
CA ASP A 29 17.37 -3.09 11.32
C ASP A 29 17.31 -1.91 10.35
N ASP A 30 17.77 -0.76 10.85
CA ASP A 30 17.94 0.48 10.08
C ASP A 30 19.39 0.66 9.55
N SER A 31 20.20 -0.41 9.48
CA SER A 31 21.59 -0.34 9.01
C SER A 31 21.75 0.31 7.64
N LEU A 32 20.78 0.14 6.73
CA LEU A 32 20.79 0.79 5.42
C LEU A 32 20.59 2.32 5.50
N LYS A 33 19.80 2.82 6.45
CA LYS A 33 19.62 4.26 6.68
C LYS A 33 20.90 4.88 7.24
N ILE A 34 21.53 4.18 8.19
CA ILE A 34 22.85 4.52 8.73
C ILE A 34 23.88 4.56 7.60
N TRP A 35 23.92 3.54 6.75
CA TRP A 35 24.83 3.47 5.61
C TRP A 35 24.61 4.62 4.61
N SER A 36 23.36 4.92 4.27
CA SER A 36 23.02 6.07 3.41
C SER A 36 23.57 7.36 3.99
N LYS A 37 23.39 7.59 5.30
CA LYS A 37 23.92 8.77 5.96
C LYS A 37 25.44 8.82 5.94
N LEU A 38 26.11 7.68 6.14
CA LEU A 38 27.56 7.57 6.07
C LEU A 38 28.07 7.91 4.66
N LEU A 39 27.40 7.43 3.60
CA LEU A 39 27.72 7.79 2.22
C LEU A 39 27.62 9.30 1.98
N ASP A 40 26.59 9.95 2.54
CA ASP A 40 26.39 11.39 2.40
C ASP A 40 27.52 12.22 3.03
N ILE A 41 28.18 11.70 4.07
CA ILE A 41 29.25 12.40 4.78
C ILE A 41 30.65 11.92 4.41
N ARG A 42 30.76 10.93 3.53
CA ARG A 42 32.05 10.37 3.11
C ARG A 42 32.93 11.43 2.46
N ASN A 43 34.20 11.45 2.86
CA ASN A 43 35.24 12.40 2.48
C ASN A 43 34.91 13.86 2.84
N LYS A 44 33.90 14.10 3.68
CA LYS A 44 33.63 15.42 4.26
C LYS A 44 34.35 15.54 5.60
N ASN A 45 34.57 16.77 6.05
CA ASN A 45 35.07 17.02 7.40
C ASN A 45 33.93 16.82 8.42
N SER A 46 33.64 15.55 8.75
CA SER A 46 32.54 15.13 9.62
C SER A 46 33.06 14.58 10.94
N THR A 47 32.34 14.90 12.03
CA THR A 47 32.54 14.27 13.34
C THR A 47 31.47 13.20 13.55
N ILE A 48 31.84 12.01 14.02
CA ILE A 48 30.90 10.97 14.48
C ILE A 48 31.09 10.76 15.98
N ASP A 49 29.99 10.75 16.72
CA ASP A 49 30.01 10.57 18.16
C ASP A 49 29.63 9.12 18.53
N PHE A 50 30.31 8.56 19.51
CA PHE A 50 29.98 7.29 20.14
C PHE A 50 29.64 7.58 21.60
N VAL A 51 28.40 7.26 22.02
CA VAL A 51 28.02 7.24 23.43
C VAL A 51 28.19 5.81 23.93
N CYS A 52 29.30 5.57 24.61
CA CYS A 52 29.76 4.23 24.98
C CYS A 52 28.90 3.60 26.09
N ASP A 53 28.77 2.28 26.03
CA ASP A 53 28.21 1.44 27.10
C ASP A 53 29.36 0.78 27.86
N ASN A 54 29.70 -0.48 27.56
CA ASN A 54 30.65 -1.27 28.35
C ASN A 54 32.11 -1.20 27.89
N ALA A 55 33.04 -1.29 28.84
CA ALA A 55 34.46 -1.59 28.63
C ALA A 55 34.70 -3.03 28.15
N GLY A 56 35.96 -3.38 27.89
CA GLY A 56 36.35 -4.74 27.48
C GLY A 56 36.07 -5.02 26.00
N TYR A 57 35.49 -6.18 25.68
CA TYR A 57 35.31 -6.61 24.29
C TYR A 57 34.32 -5.74 23.52
N GLU A 58 33.28 -5.21 24.17
CA GLU A 58 32.34 -4.29 23.53
C GLU A 58 33.04 -2.99 23.13
N LEU A 59 33.77 -2.37 24.05
CA LEU A 59 34.62 -1.20 23.74
C LEU A 59 35.60 -1.52 22.62
N PHE A 60 36.26 -2.68 22.65
CA PHE A 60 37.15 -3.09 21.55
C PHE A 60 36.44 -3.10 20.19
N THR A 61 35.22 -3.62 20.10
CA THR A 61 34.44 -3.60 18.84
C THR A 61 34.03 -2.19 18.43
N ASP A 62 33.75 -1.30 19.37
CA ASP A 62 33.47 0.12 19.09
C ASP A 62 34.69 0.85 18.54
N LEU A 63 35.88 0.58 19.09
CA LEU A 63 37.15 1.10 18.57
C LEU A 63 37.43 0.56 17.15
N CYS A 64 37.13 -0.71 16.88
CA CYS A 64 37.25 -1.27 15.52
C CYS A 64 36.33 -0.56 14.52
N LEU A 65 35.07 -0.28 14.91
CA LEU A 65 34.12 0.43 14.06
C LEU A 65 34.55 1.88 13.83
N ALA A 66 34.97 2.59 14.87
CA ALA A 66 35.51 3.95 14.76
C ALA A 66 36.72 4.02 13.81
N ASP A 67 37.60 3.04 13.91
CA ASP A 67 38.81 2.94 13.10
C ASP A 67 38.49 2.66 11.63
N PHE A 68 37.49 1.80 11.37
CA PHE A 68 36.92 1.62 10.03
C PHE A 68 36.34 2.93 9.47
N LEU A 69 35.54 3.65 10.26
CA LEU A 69 34.90 4.90 9.84
C LEU A 69 35.94 5.96 9.46
N VAL A 70 37.03 6.09 10.22
CA VAL A 70 38.13 7.00 9.89
C VAL A 70 38.90 6.51 8.66
N THR A 71 39.28 5.23 8.62
CA THR A 71 40.09 4.65 7.54
C THR A 71 39.44 4.78 6.16
N TYR A 72 38.11 4.62 6.09
CA TYR A 72 37.36 4.70 4.82
C TYR A 72 36.79 6.10 4.51
N GLY A 73 37.13 7.09 5.33
CA GLY A 73 36.80 8.50 5.12
C GLY A 73 35.37 8.87 5.49
N PHE A 74 34.68 8.08 6.32
CA PHE A 74 33.33 8.40 6.80
C PHE A 74 33.32 9.40 7.95
N ALA A 75 34.44 9.53 8.67
CA ALA A 75 34.66 10.55 9.69
C ALA A 75 36.09 11.09 9.59
N SER A 76 36.25 12.39 9.78
CA SER A 76 37.57 13.00 10.03
C SER A 76 37.91 13.00 11.52
N ARG A 77 36.88 12.98 12.39
CA ARG A 77 37.02 12.94 13.85
C ARG A 77 35.98 12.01 14.48
N ILE A 78 36.40 11.24 15.47
CA ILE A 78 35.52 10.43 16.34
C ILE A 78 35.55 11.02 17.74
N ARG A 79 34.39 11.15 18.39
CA ARG A 79 34.31 11.55 19.80
C ARG A 79 33.67 10.44 20.62
N PHE A 80 34.39 9.91 21.60
CA PHE A 80 33.88 8.90 22.52
C PHE A 80 33.38 9.57 23.80
N HIS A 81 32.07 9.56 24.00
CA HIS A 81 31.41 10.00 25.21
C HIS A 81 31.37 8.86 26.23
N ILE A 82 31.99 9.10 27.38
CA ILE A 82 32.33 8.08 28.37
C ILE A 82 31.99 8.55 29.79
N LYS A 83 31.90 7.62 30.73
CA LYS A 83 31.47 7.91 32.10
C LYS A 83 32.62 8.53 32.92
N VAL A 84 32.26 9.45 33.82
CA VAL A 84 33.21 10.16 34.72
C VAL A 84 33.58 9.36 35.96
N LEU A 85 32.75 8.38 36.33
CA LEU A 85 32.90 7.55 37.53
C LEU A 85 32.45 6.11 37.24
N PRO A 86 32.84 5.13 38.07
CA PRO A 86 32.39 3.75 37.91
C PRO A 86 30.87 3.66 37.88
N TRP A 87 30.32 3.19 36.77
CA TRP A 87 28.88 3.21 36.51
C TRP A 87 28.44 1.85 35.97
N PHE A 88 27.29 1.36 36.46
CA PHE A 88 26.68 0.07 36.05
C PHE A 88 27.68 -1.10 35.88
N VAL A 89 28.68 -1.18 36.78
CA VAL A 89 29.74 -2.20 36.86
C VAL A 89 30.76 -2.15 35.72
N SER A 90 30.30 -2.15 34.46
CA SER A 90 31.17 -2.29 33.29
C SER A 90 31.19 -1.09 32.35
N ASP A 91 30.52 0.02 32.66
CA ASP A 91 30.51 1.16 31.75
C ASP A 91 31.91 1.74 31.52
N ALA A 92 32.22 2.06 30.27
CA ALA A 92 33.53 2.55 29.86
C ALA A 92 33.81 3.97 30.39
N MET A 93 35.00 4.09 30.99
CA MET A 93 35.61 5.35 31.40
C MET A 93 36.89 5.62 30.60
N VAL A 94 37.48 6.80 30.80
CA VAL A 94 38.73 7.22 30.11
C VAL A 94 39.83 6.18 30.28
N HIS A 95 40.00 5.71 31.53
CA HIS A 95 41.06 4.78 31.87
C HIS A 95 40.90 3.40 31.19
N ASP A 96 39.67 2.96 30.94
CA ASP A 96 39.38 1.69 30.25
C ASP A 96 39.80 1.74 28.78
N VAL A 97 39.57 2.87 28.11
CA VAL A 97 40.01 3.10 26.73
C VAL A 97 41.54 3.08 26.66
N THR A 98 42.20 3.85 27.54
CA THR A 98 43.67 3.89 27.57
C THR A 98 44.27 2.52 27.89
N TRP A 99 43.69 1.81 28.86
CA TRP A 99 44.14 0.47 29.23
C TRP A 99 43.97 -0.53 28.11
N THR A 100 42.84 -0.46 27.37
CA THR A 100 42.58 -1.33 26.21
C THR A 100 43.62 -1.10 25.12
N VAL A 101 43.87 0.16 24.74
CA VAL A 101 44.86 0.53 23.71
C VAL A 101 46.28 0.09 24.11
N ASP A 102 46.68 0.36 25.35
CA ASP A 102 48.00 -0.06 25.86
C ASP A 102 48.14 -1.59 25.96
N THR A 103 47.08 -2.30 26.31
CA THR A 103 47.08 -3.76 26.34
C THR A 103 47.30 -4.33 24.94
N LEU A 104 46.62 -3.80 23.92
CA LEU A 104 46.77 -4.24 22.52
C LEU A 104 48.17 -3.97 21.97
N LYS A 105 48.76 -2.81 22.29
CA LYS A 105 50.16 -2.47 21.94
C LYS A 105 51.15 -3.51 22.45
N ASN A 106 50.88 -4.08 23.62
CA ASN A 106 51.76 -5.06 24.27
C ASN A 106 51.36 -6.52 23.99
N ALA A 107 50.33 -6.78 23.18
CA ALA A 107 49.79 -8.11 22.91
C ALA A 107 50.54 -8.91 21.82
N GLY A 108 51.81 -8.59 21.54
CA GLY A 108 52.59 -9.19 20.45
C GLY A 108 52.79 -10.71 20.56
N PHE A 109 52.67 -11.27 21.77
CA PHE A 109 52.70 -12.72 21.98
C PHE A 109 51.43 -13.44 21.49
N HIS A 110 50.30 -12.74 21.35
CA HIS A 110 49.02 -13.31 20.92
C HIS A 110 48.74 -13.12 19.43
N SER A 111 49.19 -12.01 18.84
CA SER A 111 49.01 -11.70 17.42
C SER A 111 49.97 -10.63 16.96
N ALA A 112 50.46 -10.73 15.72
CA ALA A 112 51.26 -9.69 15.10
C ALA A 112 50.45 -8.41 14.79
N HIS A 113 49.13 -8.52 14.64
CA HIS A 113 48.26 -7.41 14.20
C HIS A 113 47.68 -6.58 15.36
N LEU A 114 47.59 -7.13 16.57
CA LEU A 114 47.05 -6.38 17.72
C LEU A 114 47.97 -5.22 18.12
N PRO A 115 49.31 -5.36 18.14
CA PRO A 115 50.21 -4.22 18.36
C PRO A 115 50.11 -3.14 17.29
N GLU A 116 49.88 -3.52 16.02
CA GLU A 116 49.68 -2.57 14.91
C GLU A 116 48.40 -1.75 15.12
N LEU A 117 47.28 -2.40 15.44
CA LEU A 117 46.01 -1.74 15.77
C LEU A 117 46.14 -0.83 16.99
N GLY A 118 46.70 -1.34 18.09
CA GLY A 118 46.89 -0.55 19.30
C GLY A 118 47.76 0.69 19.06
N SER A 119 48.83 0.57 18.26
CA SER A 119 49.67 1.72 17.89
C SER A 119 48.93 2.71 16.99
N ARG A 120 48.10 2.22 16.04
CA ARG A 120 47.27 3.08 15.18
C ARG A 120 46.24 3.85 16.01
N TRP A 121 45.55 3.19 16.92
CA TRP A 121 44.53 3.82 17.76
C TRP A 121 45.15 4.82 18.75
N GLN A 122 46.34 4.54 19.29
CA GLN A 122 47.10 5.52 20.05
C GLN A 122 47.40 6.78 19.20
N ASN A 123 47.84 6.60 17.94
CA ASN A 123 48.07 7.73 17.06
C ASN A 123 46.79 8.52 16.77
N HIS A 124 45.63 7.86 16.66
CA HIS A 124 44.35 8.57 16.52
C HIS A 124 44.02 9.43 17.74
N ILE A 125 44.31 8.93 18.95
CA ILE A 125 44.13 9.70 20.20
C ILE A 125 45.14 10.86 20.27
N ASP A 126 46.43 10.59 20.02
CA ASP A 126 47.50 11.60 20.11
C ASP A 126 47.38 12.72 19.06
N SER A 127 46.67 12.47 17.97
CA SER A 127 46.42 13.44 16.88
C SER A 127 45.08 14.15 16.96
N ASP A 128 44.31 13.95 18.04
CA ASP A 128 42.93 14.45 18.22
C ASP A 128 41.95 13.97 17.13
N ALA A 129 42.32 12.96 16.34
CA ALA A 129 41.37 12.28 15.45
C ALA A 129 40.32 11.52 16.28
N TRP A 130 40.71 10.98 17.44
CA TRP A 130 39.83 10.40 18.45
C TRP A 130 39.86 11.24 19.74
N GLU A 131 38.75 11.86 20.10
CA GLU A 131 38.59 12.67 21.32
C GLU A 131 37.84 11.85 22.39
N LEU A 132 38.37 11.78 23.62
CA LEU A 132 37.69 11.13 24.76
C LEU A 132 37.00 12.20 25.61
N ILE A 133 35.68 12.13 25.71
CA ILE A 133 34.84 13.14 26.35
C ILE A 133 34.15 12.55 27.58
N PRO A 134 34.73 12.72 28.79
CA PRO A 134 34.02 12.46 30.02
C PRO A 134 33.00 13.58 30.29
N SER A 135 31.76 13.23 30.63
CA SER A 135 30.74 14.18 31.10
C SER A 135 29.91 13.62 32.25
N ASP A 136 29.62 14.48 33.23
CA ASP A 136 28.79 14.14 34.39
C ASP A 136 27.37 13.73 33.98
N PHE A 137 26.83 14.35 32.91
CA PHE A 137 25.46 14.13 32.45
C PHE A 137 25.15 12.65 32.20
N TRP A 138 26.11 11.90 31.64
CA TRP A 138 25.93 10.48 31.36
C TRP A 138 25.67 9.64 32.62
N THR A 139 26.12 10.13 33.78
CA THR A 139 25.93 9.52 35.10
C THR A 139 24.88 10.21 35.97
N LEU A 140 24.17 11.23 35.44
CA LEU A 140 23.00 11.83 36.10
C LEU A 140 21.74 10.99 35.85
N PRO A 141 20.68 11.14 36.67
CA PRO A 141 19.45 10.36 36.50
C PRO A 141 18.57 10.85 35.35
N TYR A 142 18.91 11.96 34.69
CA TYR A 142 18.08 12.56 33.65
C TYR A 142 18.01 11.70 32.38
N GLU A 143 16.83 11.71 31.79
CA GLU A 143 16.53 11.27 30.44
C GLU A 143 17.15 12.24 29.41
N TYR A 144 17.38 11.77 28.18
CA TYR A 144 18.14 12.56 27.21
C TYR A 144 17.37 13.75 26.66
N TRP A 145 16.05 13.70 26.58
CA TRP A 145 15.22 14.85 26.19
C TRP A 145 15.42 16.07 27.09
N ALA A 146 15.79 15.87 28.37
CA ALA A 146 16.08 16.96 29.31
C ALA A 146 17.48 17.57 29.13
N MET A 147 18.36 16.96 28.34
CA MET A 147 19.77 17.37 28.20
C MET A 147 19.91 18.82 27.74
N LYS A 148 19.04 19.28 26.83
CA LYS A 148 19.08 20.65 26.32
C LYS A 148 18.96 21.70 27.42
N GLU A 149 18.20 21.39 28.47
CA GLU A 149 17.98 22.28 29.61
C GLU A 149 19.02 22.06 30.72
N VAL A 150 19.35 20.80 31.00
CA VAL A 150 20.24 20.42 32.12
C VAL A 150 21.72 20.62 31.78
N ASP A 151 22.14 20.25 30.57
CA ASP A 151 23.50 20.41 30.06
C ASP A 151 23.48 20.87 28.60
N SER A 152 23.09 22.14 28.41
CA SER A 152 22.99 22.76 27.09
C SER A 152 24.32 22.77 26.32
N LYS A 153 25.46 22.69 27.02
CA LYS A 153 26.79 22.61 26.41
C LYS A 153 27.03 21.25 25.80
N LEU A 154 26.71 20.17 26.52
CA LEU A 154 26.78 18.82 25.96
C LEU A 154 25.80 18.67 24.79
N TYR A 155 24.57 19.15 24.92
CA TYR A 155 23.59 19.11 23.82
C TYR A 155 24.12 19.84 22.57
N SER A 156 24.69 21.04 22.73
CA SER A 156 25.30 21.80 21.61
C SER A 156 26.49 21.07 20.99
N LYS A 157 27.32 20.42 21.82
CA LYS A 157 28.43 19.59 21.34
C LYS A 157 27.91 18.42 20.51
N LEU A 158 26.85 17.73 20.93
CA LEU A 158 26.21 16.66 20.16
C LEU A 158 25.65 17.16 18.82
N CYS A 159 25.13 18.39 18.75
CA CYS A 159 24.66 19.00 17.50
C CYS A 159 25.76 19.21 16.45
N GLU A 160 27.04 19.26 16.85
CA GLU A 160 28.16 19.34 15.91
C GLU A 160 28.43 18.02 15.18
N ALA A 161 27.95 16.89 15.72
CA ALA A 161 28.16 15.59 15.11
C ALA A 161 27.33 15.44 13.84
N ALA A 162 27.87 14.76 12.84
CA ALA A 162 27.09 14.35 11.67
C ALA A 162 26.15 13.18 11.98
N MET A 163 26.54 12.33 12.95
CA MET A 163 25.77 11.21 13.46
C MET A 163 26.27 10.83 14.86
N ILE A 164 25.37 10.34 15.71
CA ILE A 164 25.66 9.91 17.09
C ILE A 164 25.23 8.45 17.23
N LEU A 165 26.17 7.56 17.57
CA LEU A 165 25.92 6.16 17.86
C LEU A 165 25.74 5.98 19.36
N PHE A 166 24.54 5.60 19.79
CA PHE A 166 24.25 5.22 21.17
C PHE A 166 24.37 3.71 21.32
N LYS A 167 25.25 3.27 22.23
CA LYS A 167 25.51 1.84 22.47
C LYS A 167 24.75 1.34 23.69
N GLY A 168 24.20 0.13 23.62
CA GLY A 168 23.75 -0.60 24.80
C GLY A 168 22.40 -0.18 25.39
N ASP A 169 21.99 -0.92 26.41
CA ASP A 169 20.63 -0.90 26.96
C ASP A 169 20.31 0.37 27.75
N LEU A 170 21.24 0.83 28.60
CA LEU A 170 21.02 2.01 29.44
C LEU A 170 20.87 3.28 28.60
N ASN A 171 21.70 3.45 27.56
CA ASN A 171 21.58 4.57 26.63
C ASN A 171 20.23 4.55 25.91
N TYR A 172 19.77 3.38 25.47
CA TYR A 172 18.46 3.24 24.83
C TYR A 172 17.32 3.63 25.76
N ARG A 173 17.33 3.14 27.01
CA ARG A 173 16.28 3.49 27.98
C ARG A 173 16.25 4.99 28.29
N LYS A 174 17.41 5.65 28.40
CA LYS A 174 17.51 7.10 28.59
C LYS A 174 17.08 7.92 27.35
N LEU A 175 17.34 7.42 26.13
CA LEU A 175 16.78 8.00 24.90
C LEU A 175 15.25 7.96 24.93
N MET A 176 14.70 6.85 25.40
CA MET A 176 13.26 6.53 25.42
C MET A 176 12.53 7.04 26.66
N GLY A 177 13.25 7.70 27.57
CA GLY A 177 12.74 8.25 28.82
C GLY A 177 12.15 7.24 29.82
N GLU A 178 12.60 5.99 29.80
CA GLU A 178 12.07 4.91 30.67
C GLU A 178 10.54 4.69 30.56
N VAL A 179 9.94 5.04 29.42
CA VAL A 179 8.51 4.87 29.17
C VAL A 179 8.24 3.50 28.56
N ASN A 180 7.17 2.83 29.01
CA ASN A 180 6.66 1.62 28.36
C ASN A 180 5.84 2.01 27.13
N TRP A 181 6.54 2.27 26.04
CA TRP A 181 5.94 2.60 24.76
C TRP A 181 5.18 1.40 24.20
N LEU A 182 4.15 1.67 23.40
CA LEU A 182 3.69 0.66 22.47
C LEU A 182 4.88 0.27 21.59
N ALA A 183 5.14 -1.02 21.41
CA ALA A 183 6.30 -1.48 20.64
C ALA A 183 6.31 -0.93 19.19
N THR A 184 5.12 -0.56 18.68
CA THR A 184 4.91 0.04 17.36
C THR A 184 4.97 1.56 17.32
N GLU A 185 5.08 2.24 18.46
CA GLU A 185 5.29 3.70 18.51
C GLU A 185 6.58 4.02 17.73
N SER A 186 6.62 5.13 17.00
CA SER A 186 7.81 5.40 16.18
C SER A 186 9.03 5.69 17.05
N PHE A 187 10.21 5.25 16.61
CA PHE A 187 11.46 5.56 17.31
C PHE A 187 11.65 7.07 17.43
N HIS A 188 11.32 7.84 16.39
CA HIS A 188 11.34 9.31 16.39
C HIS A 188 10.52 9.92 17.53
N ASN A 189 9.25 9.54 17.68
CA ASN A 189 8.38 10.08 18.73
C ASN A 189 8.86 9.69 20.12
N ALA A 190 9.36 8.46 20.28
CA ALA A 190 9.82 7.95 21.55
C ALA A 190 11.08 8.66 22.08
N LEU A 191 11.83 9.35 21.21
CA LEU A 191 12.93 10.25 21.59
C LEU A 191 12.47 11.53 22.30
N GLN A 192 11.16 11.82 22.32
CA GLN A 192 10.56 12.92 23.09
C GLN A 192 11.20 14.29 22.80
N GLY A 193 11.55 14.53 21.53
CA GLY A 193 12.17 15.78 21.09
C GLY A 193 13.70 15.83 21.23
N PHE A 194 14.35 14.75 21.67
CA PHE A 194 15.81 14.65 21.68
C PHE A 194 16.38 14.37 20.28
N HIS A 195 16.56 15.43 19.50
CA HIS A 195 17.12 15.35 18.14
C HIS A 195 18.32 16.30 17.95
N PRO A 196 19.43 16.13 18.69
CA PRO A 196 20.62 16.97 18.52
C PRO A 196 21.26 16.79 17.15
N SER A 197 21.24 15.58 16.57
CA SER A 197 21.73 15.25 15.24
C SER A 197 21.08 13.94 14.77
N ASN A 198 21.59 13.33 13.70
CA ASN A 198 21.19 11.98 13.29
C ASN A 198 21.63 10.97 14.35
N ILE A 199 20.70 10.17 14.84
CA ILE A 199 20.90 9.19 15.91
C ILE A 199 20.87 7.79 15.31
N ALA A 200 21.83 6.97 15.72
CA ALA A 200 21.82 5.53 15.51
C ALA A 200 21.89 4.84 16.88
N ALA A 201 20.88 4.08 17.26
CA ALA A 201 20.86 3.31 18.50
C ALA A 201 21.13 1.83 18.21
N LEU A 202 22.20 1.29 18.82
CA LEU A 202 22.63 -0.10 18.70
C LEU A 202 22.50 -0.77 20.07
N ARG A 203 21.52 -1.65 20.23
CA ARG A 203 21.11 -2.15 21.54
C ARG A 203 20.79 -3.63 21.52
N THR A 204 21.25 -4.36 22.54
CA THR A 204 20.66 -5.66 22.93
C THR A 204 19.58 -5.43 23.99
N ILE A 205 18.43 -6.09 23.86
CA ILE A 205 17.25 -5.79 24.68
C ILE A 205 17.37 -6.44 26.06
N LYS A 206 17.67 -5.62 27.09
CA LYS A 206 17.81 -6.05 28.49
C LYS A 206 16.79 -5.39 29.43
N ALA A 207 15.81 -4.68 28.87
CA ALA A 207 14.73 -4.03 29.59
C ALA A 207 13.49 -3.88 28.71
N ASP A 208 12.32 -3.89 29.35
CA ASP A 208 10.99 -3.81 28.74
C ASP A 208 10.62 -2.38 28.30
N VAL A 209 11.50 -1.79 27.49
CA VAL A 209 11.36 -0.46 26.86
C VAL A 209 11.71 -0.64 25.40
N VAL A 210 10.73 -0.63 24.51
CA VAL A 210 10.92 -0.88 23.07
C VAL A 210 9.96 0.00 22.28
N SER A 211 10.42 0.52 21.15
CA SER A 211 9.59 1.18 20.15
C SER A 211 10.12 0.88 18.75
N GLY A 212 9.45 1.37 17.72
CA GLY A 212 9.86 1.33 16.34
C GLY A 212 9.88 -0.08 15.74
N LEU A 213 9.20 -1.04 16.38
CA LEU A 213 9.01 -2.38 15.83
C LEU A 213 7.84 -2.39 14.86
N LYS A 214 7.93 -3.27 13.87
CA LYS A 214 6.79 -3.58 13.01
C LYS A 214 5.68 -4.22 13.88
N PRO A 215 4.39 -3.92 13.60
CA PRO A 215 3.27 -4.55 14.31
C PRO A 215 3.40 -6.08 14.34
N GLY A 216 3.16 -6.68 15.50
CA GLY A 216 3.24 -8.14 15.69
C GLY A 216 4.63 -8.68 16.02
N LEU A 217 5.70 -7.89 15.85
CA LEU A 217 7.05 -8.40 16.05
C LEU A 217 7.42 -8.58 17.53
N ALA A 218 6.95 -7.68 18.40
CA ALA A 218 7.09 -7.82 19.84
C ALA A 218 6.33 -9.03 20.36
N GLU A 219 5.12 -9.26 19.84
CA GLU A 219 4.27 -10.39 20.18
C GLU A 219 4.87 -11.71 19.67
N ALA A 220 5.44 -11.72 18.47
CA ALA A 220 6.14 -12.88 17.91
C ALA A 220 7.40 -13.22 18.71
N ALA A 221 8.17 -12.21 19.13
CA ALA A 221 9.30 -12.39 20.02
C ALA A 221 8.85 -12.95 21.37
N ALA A 222 7.78 -12.39 21.97
CA ALA A 222 7.19 -12.85 23.22
C ALA A 222 6.65 -14.29 23.16
N ALA A 223 6.03 -14.66 22.04
CA ALA A 223 5.51 -16.01 21.84
C ALA A 223 6.63 -17.05 21.69
N ARG A 224 7.75 -16.66 21.07
CA ARG A 224 8.92 -17.53 20.88
C ARG A 224 9.74 -17.66 22.16
N ASP A 225 9.96 -16.55 22.82
CA ASP A 225 10.77 -16.43 24.02
C ASP A 225 10.09 -15.44 24.99
N PRO A 226 9.48 -15.93 26.09
CA PRO A 226 8.87 -15.06 27.09
C PRO A 226 9.86 -14.08 27.77
N GLN A 227 11.17 -14.27 27.59
CA GLN A 227 12.24 -13.42 28.15
C GLN A 227 12.89 -12.50 27.11
N TRP A 228 12.37 -12.44 25.89
CA TRP A 228 12.96 -11.72 24.77
C TRP A 228 13.30 -10.25 25.06
N ASN A 229 12.50 -9.58 25.91
CA ASN A 229 12.60 -8.17 26.25
C ASN A 229 13.49 -7.88 27.46
N PHE A 230 14.16 -8.87 28.06
CA PHE A 230 15.11 -8.64 29.15
C PHE A 230 16.31 -9.58 29.21
N ALA A 231 16.34 -10.67 28.43
CA ALA A 231 17.45 -11.63 28.44
C ALA A 231 18.71 -11.14 27.72
N GLY A 232 18.59 -10.17 26.81
CA GLY A 232 19.71 -9.66 26.00
C GLY A 232 19.98 -10.44 24.72
N ASP A 233 19.13 -11.39 24.36
CA ASP A 233 19.29 -12.24 23.17
C ASP A 233 18.86 -11.55 21.87
N TYR A 234 17.98 -10.54 21.96
CA TYR A 234 17.47 -9.80 20.81
C TYR A 234 18.16 -8.44 20.65
N GLY A 235 18.27 -7.97 19.40
CA GLY A 235 18.94 -6.73 19.02
C GLY A 235 18.04 -5.71 18.33
N LEU A 236 18.38 -4.44 18.46
CA LEU A 236 17.80 -3.30 17.74
C LEU A 236 18.91 -2.46 17.12
N ILE A 237 18.74 -2.14 15.84
CA ILE A 237 19.49 -1.12 15.10
C ILE A 237 18.46 -0.14 14.59
N GLN A 238 18.39 1.04 15.21
CA GLN A 238 17.37 2.04 14.90
C GLN A 238 18.01 3.37 14.55
N TYR A 239 17.45 4.05 13.55
CA TYR A 239 17.95 5.32 13.05
C TYR A 239 16.88 6.40 13.10
N ASP A 240 17.26 7.57 13.61
CA ASP A 240 16.48 8.80 13.56
C ASP A 240 17.30 9.90 12.87
N GLY A 241 16.74 10.52 11.82
CA GLY A 241 17.44 11.54 11.04
C GLY A 241 16.58 12.79 10.91
N ALA A 242 17.22 13.97 10.93
CA ALA A 242 16.52 15.23 10.71
C ALA A 242 15.89 15.25 9.30
N ALA A 243 14.56 15.35 9.23
CA ALA A 243 13.87 15.75 8.02
C ALA A 243 14.43 17.12 7.57
N CYS A 244 14.66 17.30 6.28
CA CYS A 244 14.87 18.63 5.70
C CYS A 244 13.81 19.59 6.23
N ASP A 245 14.23 20.82 6.53
CA ASP A 245 13.37 21.94 6.89
C ASP A 245 12.25 22.12 5.85
N ASP A 246 11.06 21.60 6.15
CA ASP A 246 9.73 22.07 5.75
C ASP A 246 8.69 21.13 6.36
N VAL A 247 8.27 21.42 7.60
CA VAL A 247 7.11 20.78 8.23
C VAL A 247 6.10 21.87 8.58
N THR A 248 5.22 22.15 7.61
CA THR A 248 3.80 22.31 7.93
C THR A 248 3.26 20.93 8.30
N GLU A 249 2.50 20.86 9.40
CA GLU A 249 1.78 19.66 9.85
C GLU A 249 1.11 18.90 8.68
N GLU A 250 1.47 17.64 8.45
CA GLU A 250 0.55 16.58 8.04
C GLU A 250 1.23 15.19 8.00
N CYS A 251 0.60 14.25 8.71
CA CYS A 251 0.52 12.81 8.44
C CYS A 251 1.81 11.95 8.39
N ALA A 252 1.82 10.91 9.24
CA ALA A 252 2.76 9.80 9.22
C ALA A 252 3.06 9.31 7.79
N CYS A 253 4.35 9.21 7.44
CA CYS A 253 4.82 8.81 6.13
C CYS A 253 4.44 7.35 5.84
N VAL A 254 3.29 7.15 5.20
CA VAL A 254 2.93 5.90 4.52
C VAL A 254 3.38 6.02 3.07
N ASP A 255 4.30 5.15 2.64
CA ASP A 255 4.85 5.20 1.28
C ASP A 255 3.73 4.99 0.23
N VAL A 256 3.55 5.98 -0.63
CA VAL A 256 2.77 5.84 -1.87
C VAL A 256 3.50 4.87 -2.79
N LYS A 257 2.79 3.94 -3.44
CA LYS A 257 3.41 2.94 -4.32
C LYS A 257 4.15 3.61 -5.48
N SER A 258 5.48 3.60 -5.44
CA SER A 258 6.33 4.03 -6.55
C SER A 258 6.64 2.86 -7.49
N ILE A 259 6.64 3.13 -8.80
CA ILE A 259 6.95 2.17 -9.87
C ILE A 259 8.46 1.86 -9.93
N GLU A 260 9.28 2.53 -9.12
CA GLU A 260 10.75 2.51 -9.22
C GLU A 260 11.40 1.18 -8.78
N LYS A 261 10.67 0.32 -8.05
CA LYS A 261 11.17 -1.00 -7.63
C LYS A 261 10.89 -2.04 -8.72
N GLU A 262 11.96 -2.52 -9.38
CA GLU A 262 11.91 -3.46 -10.52
C GLU A 262 11.19 -4.81 -10.22
N VAL A 263 11.00 -5.14 -8.94
CA VAL A 263 10.32 -6.38 -8.48
C VAL A 263 8.86 -6.17 -8.05
N SER A 264 8.32 -4.95 -8.12
CA SER A 264 6.94 -4.67 -7.72
C SER A 264 5.92 -5.05 -8.80
N PHE A 265 4.72 -5.44 -8.40
CA PHE A 265 3.62 -5.71 -9.33
C PHE A 265 3.24 -4.48 -10.18
N ALA A 266 3.37 -3.28 -9.61
CA ALA A 266 3.20 -2.02 -10.32
C ALA A 266 4.19 -1.89 -11.49
N TYR A 267 5.48 -2.19 -11.26
CA TYR A 267 6.50 -2.18 -12.31
C TYR A 267 6.21 -3.21 -13.41
N VAL A 268 5.86 -4.45 -13.05
CA VAL A 268 5.48 -5.50 -14.01
C VAL A 268 4.26 -5.07 -14.84
N THR A 269 3.28 -4.45 -14.20
CA THR A 269 2.07 -3.98 -14.88
C THR A 269 2.39 -2.90 -15.91
N VAL A 270 3.17 -1.89 -15.54
CA VAL A 270 3.56 -0.80 -16.45
C VAL A 270 4.49 -1.29 -17.55
N LYS A 271 5.45 -2.16 -17.24
CA LYS A 271 6.43 -2.68 -18.20
C LYS A 271 5.83 -3.65 -19.21
N ASP A 272 5.02 -4.59 -18.75
CA ASP A 272 4.62 -5.75 -19.54
C ASP A 272 3.14 -5.72 -19.91
N ARG A 273 2.24 -5.39 -18.97
CA ARG A 273 0.79 -5.50 -19.19
C ARG A 273 0.22 -4.35 -20.02
N LEU A 274 0.57 -3.11 -19.68
CA LEU A 274 0.04 -1.93 -20.40
C LEU A 274 0.40 -1.94 -21.91
N PRO A 275 1.64 -2.26 -22.33
CA PRO A 275 1.96 -2.40 -23.75
C PRO A 275 1.18 -3.50 -24.47
N VAL A 276 0.87 -4.60 -23.78
CA VAL A 276 0.07 -5.71 -24.33
C VAL A 276 -1.36 -5.23 -24.61
N ILE A 277 -1.96 -4.46 -23.69
CA ILE A 277 -3.31 -3.89 -23.89
C ILE A 277 -3.34 -2.98 -25.13
N ILE A 278 -2.36 -2.08 -25.27
CA ILE A 278 -2.28 -1.20 -26.46
C ILE A 278 -2.13 -2.05 -27.74
N THR A 279 -1.31 -3.11 -27.68
CA THR A 279 -1.10 -4.02 -28.82
C THR A 279 -2.38 -4.75 -29.20
N GLN A 280 -3.16 -5.23 -28.22
CA GLN A 280 -4.44 -5.88 -28.48
C GLN A 280 -5.45 -4.94 -29.16
N VAL A 281 -5.48 -3.66 -28.77
CA VAL A 281 -6.32 -2.65 -29.44
C VAL A 281 -5.86 -2.43 -30.88
N VAL A 282 -4.56 -2.28 -31.12
CA VAL A 282 -3.99 -2.16 -32.48
C VAL A 282 -4.39 -3.37 -33.34
N ASP A 283 -4.26 -4.56 -32.79
CA ASP A 283 -4.63 -5.81 -33.45
C ASP A 283 -6.12 -5.86 -33.79
N HIS A 284 -7.00 -5.46 -32.87
CA HIS A 284 -8.45 -5.41 -33.12
C HIS A 284 -8.80 -4.43 -34.24
N LEU A 285 -8.22 -3.23 -34.22
CA LEU A 285 -8.41 -2.23 -35.28
C LEU A 285 -7.96 -2.76 -36.65
N ALA A 286 -6.82 -3.46 -36.69
CA ALA A 286 -6.29 -4.02 -37.93
C ALA A 286 -7.17 -5.16 -38.47
N ARG A 287 -7.62 -6.09 -37.60
CA ARG A 287 -8.42 -7.25 -38.01
C ARG A 287 -9.86 -6.90 -38.38
N ASP A 288 -10.49 -5.98 -37.65
CA ASP A 288 -11.89 -5.59 -37.87
C ASP A 288 -12.02 -4.33 -38.75
N LYS A 289 -10.94 -3.88 -39.40
CA LYS A 289 -10.90 -2.67 -40.23
C LYS A 289 -12.09 -2.54 -41.19
N ASP A 290 -12.38 -3.57 -41.97
CA ASP A 290 -13.47 -3.50 -42.96
C ASP A 290 -14.86 -3.39 -42.31
N LYS A 291 -15.05 -3.97 -41.11
CA LYS A 291 -16.28 -3.83 -40.35
C LYS A 291 -16.42 -2.42 -39.77
N ILE A 292 -15.31 -1.87 -39.25
CA ILE A 292 -15.26 -0.49 -38.74
C ILE A 292 -15.60 0.49 -39.85
N ILE A 293 -15.01 0.34 -41.04
CA ILE A 293 -15.30 1.19 -42.21
C ILE A 293 -16.77 1.08 -42.61
N LYS A 294 -17.34 -0.14 -42.58
CA LYS A 294 -18.77 -0.34 -42.88
C LYS A 294 -19.69 0.36 -41.87
N GLU A 295 -19.32 0.40 -40.59
CA GLU A 295 -20.13 1.01 -39.51
C GLU A 295 -19.96 2.54 -39.46
N TYR A 296 -18.74 3.04 -39.67
CA TYR A 296 -18.37 4.46 -39.46
C TYR A 296 -18.08 5.24 -40.75
N GLY A 297 -18.24 4.62 -41.92
CA GLY A 297 -18.06 5.25 -43.23
C GLY A 297 -16.64 5.18 -43.79
N GLU A 298 -16.49 5.59 -45.05
CA GLU A 298 -15.22 5.42 -45.79
C GLU A 298 -14.08 6.30 -45.23
N ASP A 299 -14.41 7.45 -44.64
CA ASP A 299 -13.44 8.33 -43.97
C ASP A 299 -12.72 7.64 -42.80
N ALA A 300 -13.37 6.66 -42.15
CA ALA A 300 -12.75 5.86 -41.09
C ALA A 300 -11.55 5.03 -41.59
N ARG A 301 -11.42 4.77 -42.91
CA ARG A 301 -10.32 3.96 -43.46
C ARG A 301 -8.95 4.56 -43.17
N GLU A 302 -8.81 5.86 -43.35
CA GLU A 302 -7.54 6.56 -43.08
C GLU A 302 -7.38 6.88 -41.59
N GLU A 303 -8.48 7.13 -40.88
CA GLU A 303 -8.45 7.31 -39.43
C GLU A 303 -7.97 6.05 -38.70
N VAL A 304 -8.42 4.85 -39.09
CA VAL A 304 -7.93 3.58 -38.51
C VAL A 304 -6.41 3.47 -38.62
N LYS A 305 -5.82 3.82 -39.77
CA LYS A 305 -4.36 3.81 -39.94
C LYS A 305 -3.68 4.83 -39.03
N THR A 306 -4.25 6.04 -38.94
CA THR A 306 -3.74 7.12 -38.11
C THR A 306 -3.76 6.74 -36.63
N VAL A 307 -4.88 6.20 -36.16
CA VAL A 307 -5.07 5.71 -34.80
C VAL A 307 -4.07 4.60 -34.47
N ILE A 308 -3.90 3.61 -35.35
CA ILE A 308 -2.90 2.54 -35.17
C ILE A 308 -1.48 3.11 -35.02
N GLY A 309 -1.12 4.09 -35.86
CA GLY A 309 0.17 4.77 -35.79
C GLY A 309 0.38 5.49 -34.45
N ARG A 310 -0.63 6.23 -33.98
CA ARG A 310 -0.58 6.96 -32.70
C ARG A 310 -0.59 6.06 -31.47
N LEU A 311 -1.32 4.94 -31.51
CA LEU A 311 -1.27 3.92 -30.45
C LEU A 311 0.11 3.27 -30.39
N SER A 312 0.73 3.01 -31.55
CA SER A 312 2.10 2.47 -31.61
C SER A 312 3.12 3.48 -31.07
N GLU A 313 2.94 4.78 -31.34
CA GLU A 313 3.74 5.86 -30.76
C GLU A 313 3.59 5.90 -29.24
N LEU A 314 2.35 5.89 -28.71
CA LEU A 314 2.07 5.85 -27.27
C LEU A 314 2.72 4.63 -26.60
N LYS A 315 2.62 3.44 -27.21
CA LYS A 315 3.29 2.24 -26.73
C LYS A 315 4.80 2.44 -26.63
N ASN A 316 5.42 3.03 -27.65
CA ASN A 316 6.85 3.32 -27.63
C ASN A 316 7.23 4.35 -26.57
N GLU A 317 6.44 5.42 -26.38
CA GLU A 317 6.64 6.39 -25.28
C GLU A 317 6.68 5.69 -23.92
N LEU A 318 5.71 4.80 -23.68
CA LEU A 318 5.59 4.01 -22.46
C LEU A 318 6.80 3.08 -22.27
N GLN A 319 7.14 2.26 -23.27
CA GLN A 319 8.24 1.29 -23.17
C GLN A 319 9.63 1.93 -23.06
N THR A 320 9.79 3.16 -23.55
CA THR A 320 11.06 3.91 -23.49
C THR A 320 11.10 4.92 -22.34
N ASN A 321 10.16 4.82 -21.38
CA ASN A 321 10.08 5.68 -20.19
C ASN A 321 10.16 7.18 -20.49
N LYS A 322 9.47 7.61 -21.56
CA LYS A 322 9.41 9.04 -21.91
C LYS A 322 8.65 9.85 -20.85
N PRO A 323 8.89 11.18 -20.80
CA PRO A 323 8.06 12.07 -20.00
C PRO A 323 6.58 11.97 -20.34
N LEU A 324 5.76 12.14 -19.32
CA LEU A 324 4.32 12.39 -19.47
C LEU A 324 4.15 13.80 -20.07
N ILE A 325 3.24 13.93 -21.03
CA ILE A 325 3.02 15.15 -21.80
C ILE A 325 1.60 15.67 -21.56
N GLU A 326 1.38 16.94 -21.85
CA GLU A 326 0.05 17.51 -21.75
C GLU A 326 -0.91 16.87 -22.77
N LEU A 327 -2.13 16.63 -22.30
CA LEU A 327 -3.22 16.18 -23.13
C LEU A 327 -3.65 17.31 -24.07
N LYS A 328 -3.91 16.93 -25.32
CA LYS A 328 -4.45 17.78 -26.38
C LYS A 328 -5.91 17.42 -26.59
N SER A 329 -6.81 18.09 -25.87
CA SER A 329 -8.25 17.89 -25.96
C SER A 329 -8.98 19.17 -25.56
N GLN A 330 -10.17 19.37 -26.12
CA GLN A 330 -11.06 20.49 -25.77
C GLN A 330 -12.09 20.10 -24.69
N LYS A 331 -12.03 18.86 -24.18
CA LYS A 331 -12.91 18.37 -23.12
C LYS A 331 -12.48 18.94 -21.77
N ARG A 332 -13.45 19.09 -20.86
CA ARG A 332 -13.24 19.67 -19.52
C ARG A 332 -12.24 18.86 -18.68
N ASP A 333 -12.28 17.54 -18.80
CA ASP A 333 -11.38 16.62 -18.08
C ASP A 333 -9.90 16.88 -18.42
N ALA A 334 -9.57 17.22 -19.67
CA ALA A 334 -8.21 17.47 -20.13
C ALA A 334 -7.54 18.62 -19.35
N TYR A 335 -8.30 19.66 -18.99
CA TYR A 335 -7.81 20.72 -18.13
C TYR A 335 -7.41 20.20 -16.74
N GLN A 336 -8.23 19.32 -16.16
CA GLN A 336 -7.96 18.74 -14.85
C GLN A 336 -6.75 17.80 -14.87
N TRP A 337 -6.59 17.03 -15.94
CA TRP A 337 -5.42 16.19 -16.20
C TRP A 337 -4.13 17.00 -16.37
N ASN A 338 -4.17 18.07 -17.15
CA ASN A 338 -3.01 18.93 -17.35
C ASN A 338 -2.65 19.71 -16.09
N THR A 339 -3.66 20.13 -15.31
CA THR A 339 -3.44 20.72 -13.97
C THR A 339 -2.76 19.71 -13.04
N PHE A 340 -3.23 18.45 -13.03
CA PHE A 340 -2.60 17.40 -12.23
C PHE A 340 -1.15 17.14 -12.64
N LEU A 341 -0.86 17.06 -13.95
CA LEU A 341 0.51 16.90 -14.46
C LEU A 341 1.41 18.05 -14.02
N GLU A 342 0.91 19.28 -14.09
CA GLU A 342 1.64 20.47 -13.66
C GLU A 342 1.87 20.51 -12.15
N ASP A 343 0.89 20.10 -11.36
CA ASP A 343 1.05 19.94 -9.91
C ASP A 343 2.15 18.91 -9.61
N GLN A 344 2.17 17.76 -10.30
CA GLN A 344 3.22 16.74 -10.16
C GLN A 344 4.61 17.26 -10.56
N ARG A 345 4.72 18.10 -11.60
CA ARG A 345 5.98 18.74 -12.00
C ARG A 345 6.51 19.71 -10.94
N LYS A 346 5.62 20.40 -10.23
CA LYS A 346 5.98 21.37 -9.18
C LYS A 346 6.40 20.70 -7.88
N THR A 347 5.69 19.62 -7.50
CA THR A 347 5.95 18.90 -6.24
C THR A 347 7.02 17.82 -6.38
N GLY A 348 7.30 17.37 -7.60
CA GLY A 348 8.30 16.34 -7.87
C GLY A 348 9.71 16.90 -8.06
N HIS A 349 10.73 16.13 -7.67
CA HIS A 349 12.13 16.45 -7.93
C HIS A 349 12.58 16.19 -9.38
N GLN A 350 11.75 15.49 -10.17
CA GLN A 350 12.01 15.12 -11.55
C GLN A 350 10.75 15.24 -12.41
N GLU A 351 10.94 15.36 -13.73
CA GLU A 351 9.85 15.36 -14.69
C GLU A 351 9.04 14.04 -14.63
N PRO A 352 7.71 14.09 -14.47
CA PRO A 352 6.88 12.88 -14.38
C PRO A 352 7.04 11.98 -15.61
N ARG A 353 7.32 10.70 -15.39
CA ARG A 353 7.59 9.68 -16.41
C ARG A 353 6.81 8.41 -16.11
N TRP A 354 6.68 7.53 -17.11
CA TRP A 354 5.93 6.27 -16.98
C TRP A 354 6.36 5.39 -15.80
N PHE A 355 7.66 5.29 -15.54
CA PHE A 355 8.23 4.53 -14.41
C PHE A 355 8.65 5.38 -13.21
N GLY A 356 8.51 6.71 -13.32
CA GLY A 356 8.92 7.68 -12.30
C GLY A 356 7.74 8.44 -11.70
N THR A 357 6.59 7.78 -11.61
CA THR A 357 5.35 8.37 -11.06
C THR A 357 4.58 7.33 -10.25
N VAL A 358 3.49 7.73 -9.60
CA VAL A 358 2.57 6.81 -8.92
C VAL A 358 1.87 5.89 -9.92
N TRP A 359 1.77 4.60 -9.59
CA TRP A 359 1.18 3.57 -10.45
C TRP A 359 -0.23 3.92 -10.97
N LEU A 360 -1.12 4.35 -10.07
CA LEU A 360 -2.48 4.79 -10.43
C LEU A 360 -2.48 5.84 -11.54
N TYR A 361 -1.58 6.82 -11.44
CA TYR A 361 -1.51 7.91 -12.41
C TYR A 361 -1.03 7.41 -13.77
N ALA A 362 0.02 6.59 -13.82
CA ALA A 362 0.53 6.02 -15.07
C ALA A 362 -0.54 5.20 -15.82
N GLU A 363 -1.27 4.33 -15.12
CA GLU A 363 -2.34 3.51 -15.72
C GLU A 363 -3.50 4.37 -16.22
N CYS A 364 -4.02 5.25 -15.37
CA CYS A 364 -5.13 6.13 -15.73
C CYS A 364 -4.75 7.03 -16.93
N TYR A 365 -3.52 7.55 -16.95
CA TYR A 365 -3.03 8.41 -18.02
C TYR A 365 -2.92 7.66 -19.37
N MET A 366 -2.50 6.39 -19.36
CA MET A 366 -2.48 5.56 -20.58
C MET A 366 -3.87 5.49 -21.21
N TYR A 367 -4.90 5.12 -20.44
CA TYR A 367 -6.27 5.01 -20.97
C TYR A 367 -6.80 6.36 -21.46
N ARG A 368 -6.50 7.46 -20.75
CA ARG A 368 -6.89 8.80 -21.21
C ARG A 368 -6.18 9.21 -22.51
N ARG A 369 -4.89 8.87 -22.67
CA ARG A 369 -4.13 9.09 -23.92
C ARG A 369 -4.65 8.23 -25.06
N MET A 370 -5.03 6.98 -24.80
CA MET A 370 -5.68 6.13 -25.78
C MET A 370 -6.99 6.75 -26.23
N TRP A 371 -7.86 7.16 -25.31
CA TRP A 371 -9.12 7.82 -25.67
C TRP A 371 -8.89 9.11 -26.45
N GLN A 372 -7.92 9.95 -26.08
CA GLN A 372 -7.57 11.16 -26.83
C GLN A 372 -7.27 10.89 -28.30
N ILE A 373 -6.57 9.78 -28.60
CA ILE A 373 -6.22 9.42 -29.98
C ILE A 373 -7.49 9.21 -30.82
N PHE A 374 -8.52 8.58 -30.26
CA PHE A 374 -9.81 8.42 -30.93
C PHE A 374 -10.62 9.73 -30.91
N GLU A 375 -10.70 10.40 -29.76
CA GLU A 375 -11.42 11.66 -29.55
C GLU A 375 -11.08 12.74 -30.59
N LEU A 376 -9.81 12.80 -31.02
CA LEU A 376 -9.32 13.76 -32.01
C LEU A 376 -9.62 13.39 -33.47
N THR A 377 -10.20 12.22 -33.73
CA THR A 377 -10.67 11.82 -35.06
C THR A 377 -12.08 12.38 -35.31
N GLN A 378 -12.52 12.38 -36.56
CA GLN A 378 -13.85 12.81 -36.95
C GLN A 378 -14.87 11.66 -36.85
N SER A 379 -14.57 10.51 -37.45
CA SER A 379 -15.52 9.39 -37.55
C SER A 379 -15.40 8.42 -36.37
N LEU A 380 -14.21 8.25 -35.79
CA LEU A 380 -13.96 7.31 -34.69
C LEU A 380 -13.98 7.95 -33.30
N ALA A 381 -14.42 9.20 -33.15
CA ALA A 381 -14.41 9.95 -31.88
C ALA A 381 -15.15 9.25 -30.72
N GLN A 382 -16.21 8.50 -31.04
CA GLN A 382 -17.03 7.76 -30.09
C GLN A 382 -16.81 6.24 -30.17
N PHE A 383 -15.78 5.79 -30.88
CA PHE A 383 -15.50 4.37 -31.02
C PHE A 383 -14.99 3.79 -29.69
N ASP A 384 -15.78 2.92 -29.10
CA ASP A 384 -15.33 2.11 -27.97
C ASP A 384 -14.56 0.89 -28.50
N TYR A 385 -13.23 0.99 -28.36
CA TYR A 385 -12.27 -0.03 -28.78
C TYR A 385 -12.24 -1.27 -27.88
N PHE A 386 -12.97 -1.28 -26.77
CA PHE A 386 -13.18 -2.46 -25.91
C PHE A 386 -14.59 -3.04 -26.00
N ARG A 387 -15.54 -2.34 -26.65
CA ARG A 387 -16.95 -2.75 -26.83
C ARG A 387 -17.12 -4.23 -27.18
N LYS A 388 -16.36 -4.71 -28.17
CA LYS A 388 -16.45 -6.11 -28.62
C LYS A 388 -16.07 -7.09 -27.52
N LEU A 389 -15.03 -6.79 -26.74
CA LEU A 389 -14.58 -7.63 -25.63
C LEU A 389 -15.63 -7.67 -24.51
N LYS A 390 -16.15 -6.51 -24.10
CA LYS A 390 -17.20 -6.38 -23.09
C LYS A 390 -18.47 -7.14 -23.47
N ARG A 391 -18.94 -6.97 -24.72
CA ARG A 391 -20.13 -7.66 -25.22
C ARG A 391 -19.93 -9.17 -25.30
N ASN A 392 -18.77 -9.62 -25.78
CA ASN A 392 -18.46 -11.04 -25.85
C ASN A 392 -18.42 -11.69 -24.46
N SER A 393 -17.87 -11.01 -23.45
CA SER A 393 -17.87 -11.49 -22.05
C SER A 393 -19.29 -11.82 -21.58
N LEU A 394 -20.26 -10.90 -21.75
CA LEU A 394 -21.66 -11.18 -21.41
C LEU A 394 -22.22 -12.38 -22.20
N MET A 395 -22.00 -12.39 -23.51
CA MET A 395 -22.57 -13.43 -24.38
C MET A 395 -22.00 -14.81 -24.08
N PHE A 396 -20.72 -14.92 -23.69
CA PHE A 396 -20.10 -16.18 -23.27
C PHE A 396 -20.62 -16.65 -21.91
N SER A 397 -21.08 -15.74 -21.06
CA SER A 397 -21.62 -16.04 -19.72
C SER A 397 -23.14 -16.17 -19.68
N LEU A 398 -23.82 -16.25 -20.84
CA LEU A 398 -25.28 -16.25 -20.94
C LEU A 398 -25.94 -17.43 -20.20
N ASP A 399 -25.37 -18.63 -20.27
CA ASP A 399 -25.88 -19.80 -19.52
C ASP A 399 -25.83 -19.58 -17.99
N GLY A 400 -24.77 -18.92 -17.52
CA GLY A 400 -24.65 -18.50 -16.13
C GLY A 400 -25.72 -17.47 -15.76
N CYS A 401 -25.97 -16.50 -16.64
CA CYS A 401 -27.05 -15.51 -16.45
C CYS A 401 -28.42 -16.19 -16.37
N VAL A 402 -28.71 -17.16 -17.24
CA VAL A 402 -29.97 -17.92 -17.23
C VAL A 402 -30.16 -18.61 -15.88
N THR A 403 -29.12 -19.31 -15.40
CA THR A 403 -29.19 -20.05 -14.13
C THR A 403 -29.49 -19.12 -12.95
N VAL A 404 -28.81 -17.97 -12.87
CA VAL A 404 -29.07 -16.95 -11.83
C VAL A 404 -30.47 -16.38 -11.97
N CYS A 405 -30.91 -16.05 -13.19
CA CYS A 405 -32.23 -15.47 -13.44
C CYS A 405 -33.36 -16.43 -13.04
N ASP A 406 -33.27 -17.70 -13.40
CA ASP A 406 -34.30 -18.70 -13.10
C ASP A 406 -34.55 -18.82 -11.59
N GLN A 407 -33.48 -18.82 -10.80
CA GLN A 407 -33.59 -18.86 -9.35
C GLN A 407 -34.05 -17.53 -8.76
N LEU A 408 -33.48 -16.42 -9.23
CA LEU A 408 -33.81 -15.09 -8.72
C LEU A 408 -35.28 -14.75 -9.00
N VAL A 409 -35.83 -15.10 -10.17
CA VAL A 409 -37.25 -14.89 -10.49
C VAL A 409 -38.16 -15.69 -9.55
N ILE A 410 -37.83 -16.96 -9.26
CA ILE A 410 -38.59 -17.77 -8.30
C ILE A 410 -38.65 -17.06 -6.96
N GLU A 411 -37.50 -16.60 -6.48
CA GLU A 411 -37.34 -15.96 -5.18
C GLU A 411 -38.04 -14.59 -5.09
N LEU A 412 -37.88 -13.74 -6.11
CA LEU A 412 -38.45 -12.39 -6.14
C LEU A 412 -39.98 -12.40 -6.28
N ASN A 413 -40.56 -13.47 -6.83
CA ASN A 413 -42.01 -13.62 -6.96
C ASN A 413 -42.68 -14.18 -5.68
N ARG A 414 -41.91 -14.53 -4.64
CA ARG A 414 -42.47 -15.02 -3.37
C ARG A 414 -43.11 -13.88 -2.57
N GLN A 415 -44.29 -14.14 -2.03
CA GLN A 415 -45.00 -13.19 -1.18
C GLN A 415 -44.79 -13.52 0.31
N LYS A 416 -44.71 -12.47 1.15
CA LYS A 416 -44.62 -12.58 2.62
C LYS A 416 -43.43 -13.44 3.10
N VAL A 417 -42.27 -13.26 2.49
CA VAL A 417 -41.02 -13.93 2.88
C VAL A 417 -40.56 -13.43 4.26
N PRO A 418 -40.20 -14.32 5.20
CA PRO A 418 -39.62 -13.91 6.49
C PRO A 418 -38.32 -13.13 6.31
N LEU A 419 -38.11 -12.09 7.11
CA LEU A 419 -36.93 -11.23 7.02
C LEU A 419 -35.60 -12.00 7.18
N SER A 420 -35.59 -13.07 7.96
CA SER A 420 -34.42 -13.95 8.12
C SER A 420 -34.02 -14.66 6.82
N GLU A 421 -34.99 -15.06 6.00
CA GLU A 421 -34.74 -15.69 4.71
C GLU A 421 -34.27 -14.67 3.69
N VAL A 422 -34.85 -13.45 3.70
CA VAL A 422 -34.36 -12.33 2.90
C VAL A 422 -32.90 -12.00 3.26
N LYS A 423 -32.51 -12.05 4.54
CA LYS A 423 -31.11 -11.85 4.98
C LYS A 423 -30.16 -12.90 4.38
N GLU A 424 -30.56 -14.17 4.37
CA GLU A 424 -29.76 -15.24 3.79
C GLU A 424 -29.58 -15.06 2.27
N MET A 425 -30.66 -14.73 1.57
CA MET A 425 -30.64 -14.45 0.13
C MET A 425 -29.78 -13.23 -0.20
N PHE A 426 -29.87 -12.18 0.61
CA PHE A 426 -29.01 -11.00 0.49
C PHE A 426 -27.53 -11.38 0.55
N GLY A 427 -27.14 -12.21 1.53
CA GLY A 427 -25.76 -12.69 1.66
C GLY A 427 -25.27 -13.45 0.42
N ARG A 428 -26.13 -14.29 -0.19
CA ARG A 428 -25.80 -15.05 -1.41
C ARG A 428 -25.64 -14.13 -2.62
N ILE A 429 -26.58 -13.21 -2.85
CA ILE A 429 -26.57 -12.31 -4.02
C ILE A 429 -25.45 -11.26 -3.90
N LEU A 430 -25.15 -10.77 -2.69
CA LEU A 430 -24.01 -9.88 -2.46
C LEU A 430 -22.68 -10.56 -2.80
N LYS A 431 -22.53 -11.83 -2.40
CA LYS A 431 -21.34 -12.65 -2.73
C LYS A 431 -21.28 -13.00 -4.22
N LEU A 432 -22.41 -13.18 -4.90
CA LEU A 432 -22.44 -13.30 -6.36
C LEU A 432 -21.87 -12.04 -7.03
N SER A 433 -22.31 -10.84 -6.60
CA SER A 433 -21.79 -9.56 -7.10
C SER A 433 -20.29 -9.37 -6.84
N LEU A 434 -19.77 -9.85 -5.70
CA LEU A 434 -18.33 -9.86 -5.39
C LEU A 434 -17.54 -10.78 -6.35
N TRP A 435 -18.00 -12.02 -6.52
CA TRP A 435 -17.25 -13.07 -7.22
C TRP A 435 -17.49 -13.14 -8.74
N ALA A 436 -18.38 -12.30 -9.28
CA ALA A 436 -18.77 -12.31 -10.69
C ALA A 436 -17.59 -12.31 -11.68
N ASN A 437 -16.51 -11.56 -11.40
CA ASN A 437 -15.30 -11.57 -12.23
C ASN A 437 -14.58 -12.93 -12.28
N LYS A 438 -14.64 -13.72 -11.21
CA LYS A 438 -14.05 -15.06 -11.16
C LYS A 438 -14.89 -16.06 -11.95
N PHE A 439 -16.21 -15.91 -11.92
CA PHE A 439 -17.14 -16.72 -12.71
C PHE A 439 -16.92 -16.54 -14.21
N ASP A 440 -16.79 -15.28 -14.68
CA ASP A 440 -16.54 -14.98 -16.09
C ASP A 440 -15.26 -15.65 -16.62
N MET A 441 -14.18 -15.65 -15.82
CA MET A 441 -12.92 -16.33 -16.18
C MET A 441 -13.04 -17.86 -16.20
N SER A 442 -13.79 -18.46 -15.26
CA SER A 442 -13.97 -19.92 -15.22
C SER A 442 -14.79 -20.45 -16.39
N ILE A 443 -15.86 -19.74 -16.76
CA ILE A 443 -16.74 -20.06 -17.88
C ILE A 443 -16.00 -19.88 -19.21
N SER A 444 -15.27 -18.76 -19.37
CA SER A 444 -14.52 -18.47 -20.60
C SER A 444 -13.34 -19.41 -20.87
N LEU A 445 -12.77 -20.04 -19.84
CA LEU A 445 -11.70 -21.05 -19.98
C LEU A 445 -12.21 -22.47 -20.27
N GLY A 446 -13.52 -22.67 -20.40
CA GLY A 446 -14.11 -23.99 -20.67
C GLY A 446 -13.92 -24.99 -19.52
N VAL A 447 -13.51 -24.50 -18.35
CA VAL A 447 -13.44 -25.31 -17.13
C VAL A 447 -14.87 -25.43 -16.62
N SER A 448 -15.58 -26.41 -17.16
CA SER A 448 -16.78 -26.91 -16.52
C SER A 448 -16.37 -27.45 -15.15
N SER A 449 -16.55 -26.66 -14.09
CA SER A 449 -16.91 -27.25 -12.82
C SER A 449 -18.05 -28.23 -13.14
N GLY A 450 -17.88 -29.49 -12.74
CA GLY A 450 -18.75 -30.59 -13.17
C GLY A 450 -20.26 -30.31 -13.00
N PRO A 451 -21.13 -31.21 -13.49
CA PRO A 451 -22.57 -31.01 -13.34
C PRO A 451 -22.88 -30.84 -11.85
N THR A 452 -23.61 -29.79 -11.43
CA THR A 452 -24.15 -29.52 -10.06
C THR A 452 -23.49 -28.49 -9.14
N SER A 453 -23.04 -27.32 -9.59
CA SER A 453 -22.88 -26.19 -8.66
C SER A 453 -23.66 -24.97 -9.14
N ASP A 454 -24.81 -24.74 -8.50
CA ASP A 454 -25.62 -23.53 -8.64
C ASP A 454 -24.72 -22.28 -8.41
N PRO A 455 -24.75 -21.26 -9.30
CA PRO A 455 -24.02 -20.00 -9.12
C PRO A 455 -24.26 -19.30 -7.78
N LEU A 456 -25.46 -19.42 -7.21
CA LEU A 456 -25.82 -18.95 -5.87
C LEU A 456 -25.32 -19.90 -4.74
N ASP A 457 -24.96 -21.14 -5.06
CA ASP A 457 -24.37 -22.17 -4.16
C ASP A 457 -22.84 -22.30 -4.27
N LEU A 458 -22.18 -21.46 -5.08
CA LEU A 458 -20.71 -21.36 -5.14
C LEU A 458 -20.13 -20.34 -4.15
N ALA A 459 -20.99 -19.49 -3.56
CA ALA A 459 -20.61 -18.58 -2.49
C ALA A 459 -20.05 -19.29 -1.22
N PRO A 460 -20.59 -20.43 -0.76
CA PRO A 460 -20.01 -21.23 0.32
C PRO A 460 -18.64 -21.82 -0.02
N HIS A 461 -18.41 -22.26 -1.26
CA HIS A 461 -17.14 -22.87 -1.69
C HIS A 461 -15.96 -21.87 -1.77
N ASN A 462 -16.24 -20.56 -1.80
CA ASN A 462 -15.23 -19.51 -1.79
C ASN A 462 -15.06 -18.83 -0.43
N GLN A 463 -15.70 -19.33 0.63
CA GLN A 463 -15.63 -18.73 1.96
C GLN A 463 -14.20 -18.72 2.51
N ASP A 464 -13.39 -19.73 2.17
CA ASP A 464 -11.96 -19.82 2.50
C ASP A 464 -11.09 -18.76 1.80
N TYR A 465 -11.64 -18.03 0.82
CA TYR A 465 -10.96 -16.97 0.07
C TYR A 465 -11.55 -15.58 0.38
N LEU A 466 -12.55 -15.49 1.25
CA LEU A 466 -13.12 -14.23 1.70
C LEU A 466 -12.42 -13.80 3.00
N LEU A 467 -11.50 -12.84 2.91
CA LEU A 467 -10.66 -12.45 4.05
C LEU A 467 -11.41 -11.58 5.06
N VAL A 468 -12.33 -10.76 4.56
CA VAL A 468 -13.22 -9.92 5.38
C VAL A 468 -14.64 -10.05 4.84
N ASP A 469 -15.58 -10.40 5.73
CA ASP A 469 -17.01 -10.47 5.43
C ASP A 469 -17.78 -9.56 6.39
N GLN A 470 -18.04 -8.32 5.96
CA GLN A 470 -18.87 -7.36 6.68
C GLN A 470 -20.27 -7.21 6.07
N SER A 471 -20.76 -8.25 5.37
CA SER A 471 -22.09 -8.25 4.76
C SER A 471 -23.21 -8.02 5.78
N GLU A 472 -23.05 -8.49 7.02
CA GLU A 472 -24.03 -8.22 8.09
C GLU A 472 -24.16 -6.73 8.42
N LEU A 473 -23.06 -5.97 8.41
CA LEU A 473 -23.11 -4.53 8.69
C LEU A 473 -23.88 -3.77 7.59
N ILE A 474 -23.74 -4.21 6.34
CA ILE A 474 -24.49 -3.66 5.21
C ILE A 474 -25.98 -3.99 5.37
N TRP A 475 -26.31 -5.23 5.74
CA TRP A 475 -27.68 -5.66 6.01
C TRP A 475 -28.33 -4.85 7.14
N ASP A 476 -27.63 -4.71 8.26
CA ASP A 476 -28.11 -3.97 9.42
C ASP A 476 -28.32 -2.49 9.07
N LYS A 477 -27.46 -1.92 8.22
CA LYS A 477 -27.63 -0.54 7.73
C LYS A 477 -28.91 -0.35 6.91
N LEU A 478 -29.24 -1.32 6.04
CA LEU A 478 -30.41 -1.24 5.15
C LEU A 478 -31.73 -1.63 5.83
N THR A 479 -31.67 -2.29 6.99
CA THR A 479 -32.85 -2.75 7.73
C THR A 479 -33.08 -2.02 9.06
N GLY A 480 -32.06 -1.35 9.60
CA GLY A 480 -32.08 -0.72 10.92
C GLY A 480 -32.93 0.55 11.02
N THR A 481 -33.33 1.17 9.90
CA THR A 481 -34.21 2.35 9.90
C THR A 481 -35.62 2.00 9.44
N PRO A 482 -36.68 2.33 10.21
CA PRO A 482 -38.07 1.99 9.87
C PRO A 482 -38.62 2.63 8.59
N ASN A 483 -37.93 3.63 8.02
CA ASN A 483 -38.34 4.31 6.79
C ASN A 483 -37.52 3.76 5.60
N THR A 484 -38.18 3.03 4.71
CA THR A 484 -37.63 2.34 3.53
C THR A 484 -37.25 3.27 2.37
N ASN A 485 -36.95 4.54 2.65
CA ASN A 485 -36.61 5.54 1.63
C ASN A 485 -35.10 5.62 1.37
N HIS A 486 -34.43 4.47 1.48
CA HIS A 486 -33.00 4.38 1.21
C HIS A 486 -32.72 4.68 -0.25
N LEU A 487 -31.69 5.48 -0.47
CA LEU A 487 -31.06 5.70 -1.75
C LEU A 487 -29.68 5.07 -1.72
N LEU A 488 -29.33 4.28 -2.72
CA LEU A 488 -28.05 3.57 -2.79
C LEU A 488 -27.32 3.87 -4.10
N ASP A 489 -26.02 4.12 -4.03
CA ASP A 489 -25.20 4.36 -5.21
C ASP A 489 -24.29 3.17 -5.47
N PHE A 490 -24.30 2.65 -6.69
CA PHE A 490 -23.31 1.70 -7.19
C PHE A 490 -22.24 2.46 -7.96
N VAL A 491 -20.98 2.34 -7.54
CA VAL A 491 -19.84 2.76 -8.36
C VAL A 491 -19.30 1.54 -9.09
N LEU A 492 -19.66 1.42 -10.36
CA LEU A 492 -19.46 0.22 -11.16
C LEU A 492 -17.98 -0.03 -11.48
N ASP A 493 -17.62 -1.31 -11.62
CA ASP A 493 -16.35 -1.78 -12.17
C ASP A 493 -16.57 -2.26 -13.60
N ASN A 494 -16.65 -3.58 -13.84
CA ASN A 494 -16.72 -4.15 -15.19
C ASN A 494 -18.14 -4.29 -15.76
N ALA A 495 -18.25 -4.18 -17.08
CA ALA A 495 -19.38 -4.68 -17.86
C ALA A 495 -19.39 -6.22 -17.89
N GLY A 496 -20.32 -6.83 -18.64
CA GLY A 496 -20.39 -8.29 -18.75
C GLY A 496 -21.11 -8.93 -17.57
N PHE A 497 -20.62 -10.09 -17.12
CA PHE A 497 -21.26 -10.84 -16.03
C PHE A 497 -21.23 -10.10 -14.69
N GLU A 498 -20.21 -9.29 -14.41
CA GLU A 498 -20.15 -8.47 -13.19
C GLU A 498 -21.28 -7.45 -13.14
N LEU A 499 -21.45 -6.67 -14.21
CA LEU A 499 -22.57 -5.73 -14.31
C LEU A 499 -23.91 -6.46 -14.19
N PHE A 500 -24.09 -7.61 -14.83
CA PHE A 500 -25.30 -8.42 -14.67
C PHE A 500 -25.58 -8.78 -13.20
N ALA A 501 -24.56 -9.26 -12.47
CA ALA A 501 -24.71 -9.59 -11.06
C ALA A 501 -25.04 -8.38 -10.19
N ASP A 502 -24.50 -7.20 -10.52
CA ASP A 502 -24.82 -5.93 -9.85
C ASP A 502 -26.28 -5.51 -10.09
N LEU A 503 -26.80 -5.70 -11.31
CA LEU A 503 -28.21 -5.45 -11.63
C LEU A 503 -29.13 -6.43 -10.89
N CYS A 504 -28.74 -7.70 -10.76
CA CYS A 504 -29.46 -8.68 -9.94
C CYS A 504 -29.53 -8.27 -8.46
N LEU A 505 -28.41 -7.80 -7.89
CA LEU A 505 -28.38 -7.28 -6.52
C LEU A 505 -29.26 -6.06 -6.35
N ALA A 506 -29.16 -5.09 -7.27
CA ALA A 506 -29.98 -3.89 -7.26
C ALA A 506 -31.49 -4.21 -7.32
N ASP A 507 -31.85 -5.20 -8.12
CA ASP A 507 -33.24 -5.63 -8.28
C ASP A 507 -33.79 -6.32 -7.03
N PHE A 508 -32.98 -7.19 -6.43
CA PHE A 508 -33.28 -7.80 -5.14
C PHE A 508 -33.55 -6.73 -4.07
N LEU A 509 -32.68 -5.72 -3.97
CA LEU A 509 -32.81 -4.63 -3.00
C LEU A 509 -34.11 -3.83 -3.20
N CYS A 510 -34.46 -3.49 -4.44
CA CYS A 510 -35.70 -2.79 -4.75
C CYS A 510 -36.94 -3.64 -4.47
N THR A 511 -36.92 -4.91 -4.86
CA THR A 511 -38.10 -5.80 -4.81
C THR A 511 -38.52 -6.10 -3.37
N PHE A 512 -37.55 -6.34 -2.48
CA PHE A 512 -37.82 -6.56 -1.06
C PHE A 512 -37.99 -5.25 -0.27
N GLY A 513 -37.99 -4.09 -0.94
CA GLY A 513 -38.21 -2.79 -0.30
C GLY A 513 -37.08 -2.33 0.62
N LEU A 514 -35.87 -2.89 0.45
CA LEU A 514 -34.68 -2.49 1.21
C LEU A 514 -34.13 -1.15 0.69
N VAL A 515 -34.35 -0.86 -0.58
CA VAL A 515 -33.92 0.38 -1.24
C VAL A 515 -35.04 0.91 -2.13
N SER A 516 -35.28 2.22 -2.10
CA SER A 516 -36.32 2.89 -2.89
C SER A 516 -35.81 3.46 -4.21
N LYS A 517 -34.51 3.81 -4.27
CA LYS A 517 -33.86 4.37 -5.44
C LYS A 517 -32.40 3.92 -5.52
N ILE A 518 -31.93 3.58 -6.71
CA ILE A 518 -30.55 3.22 -6.99
C ILE A 518 -29.96 4.14 -8.05
N ARG A 519 -28.75 4.64 -7.81
CA ARG A 519 -27.96 5.39 -8.78
C ARG A 519 -26.76 4.55 -9.22
N PHE A 520 -26.60 4.31 -10.51
CA PHE A 520 -25.44 3.61 -11.06
C PHE A 520 -24.46 4.61 -11.66
N HIS A 521 -23.22 4.62 -11.16
CA HIS A 521 -22.14 5.46 -11.65
C HIS A 521 -21.24 4.67 -12.60
N ALA A 522 -21.32 5.01 -13.87
CA ALA A 522 -20.52 4.44 -14.95
C ALA A 522 -19.38 5.37 -15.38
N LYS A 523 -18.41 4.82 -16.13
CA LYS A 523 -17.28 5.58 -16.67
C LYS A 523 -17.69 6.39 -17.91
N THR A 524 -17.04 7.54 -18.13
CA THR A 524 -17.34 8.47 -19.25
C THR A 524 -16.62 8.13 -20.55
N MET A 525 -15.62 7.26 -20.52
CA MET A 525 -14.84 6.82 -21.67
C MET A 525 -14.46 5.35 -21.54
N PRO A 526 -14.02 4.67 -22.63
CA PRO A 526 -13.46 3.32 -22.53
C PRO A 526 -12.31 3.31 -21.51
N TRP A 527 -12.47 2.53 -20.45
CA TRP A 527 -11.64 2.62 -19.25
C TRP A 527 -11.29 1.22 -18.77
N PHE A 528 -10.03 1.00 -18.36
CA PHE A 528 -9.56 -0.25 -17.77
C PHE A 528 -10.01 -1.54 -18.48
N VAL A 529 -10.08 -1.48 -19.81
CA VAL A 529 -10.56 -2.55 -20.72
C VAL A 529 -12.05 -2.84 -20.55
N SER A 530 -12.46 -3.35 -19.39
CA SER A 530 -13.80 -3.89 -19.17
C SER A 530 -14.74 -2.97 -18.42
N ASP A 531 -14.30 -1.80 -17.94
CA ASP A 531 -15.16 -0.96 -17.12
C ASP A 531 -16.46 -0.55 -17.84
N ALA A 532 -17.55 -0.57 -17.08
CA ALA A 532 -18.88 -0.24 -17.57
C ALA A 532 -19.04 1.25 -17.85
N MET A 533 -19.49 1.57 -19.05
CA MET A 533 -20.01 2.87 -19.47
C MET A 533 -21.55 2.82 -19.52
N LEU A 534 -22.21 3.98 -19.59
CA LEU A 534 -23.67 4.05 -19.69
C LEU A 534 -24.24 3.17 -20.81
N GLY A 535 -23.60 3.23 -21.99
CA GLY A 535 -24.01 2.43 -23.14
C GLY A 535 -23.83 0.91 -22.93
N ASP A 536 -22.97 0.48 -22.02
CA ASP A 536 -22.84 -0.95 -21.67
C ASP A 536 -23.99 -1.43 -20.79
N VAL A 537 -24.46 -0.57 -19.86
CA VAL A 537 -25.64 -0.86 -19.02
C VAL A 537 -26.88 -0.97 -19.89
N GLU A 538 -27.12 0.03 -20.74
CA GLU A 538 -28.25 0.02 -21.66
C GLU A 538 -28.19 -1.18 -22.62
N TRP A 539 -27.01 -1.46 -23.18
CA TRP A 539 -26.83 -2.61 -24.07
C TRP A 539 -27.07 -3.94 -23.35
N THR A 540 -26.58 -4.10 -22.11
CA THR A 540 -26.77 -5.32 -21.32
C THR A 540 -28.26 -5.58 -21.08
N VAL A 541 -28.98 -4.57 -20.57
CA VAL A 541 -30.41 -4.70 -20.29
C VAL A 541 -31.22 -4.98 -21.56
N ASN A 542 -30.94 -4.28 -22.66
CA ASN A 542 -31.65 -4.50 -23.92
C ASN A 542 -31.37 -5.89 -24.50
N THR A 543 -30.11 -6.31 -24.51
CA THR A 543 -29.72 -7.63 -25.04
C THR A 543 -30.37 -8.77 -24.26
N LEU A 544 -30.38 -8.68 -22.92
CA LEU A 544 -31.06 -9.68 -22.08
C LEU A 544 -32.59 -9.67 -22.26
N GLY A 545 -33.19 -8.54 -22.63
CA GLY A 545 -34.61 -8.48 -23.00
C GLY A 545 -34.95 -9.21 -24.31
N GLU A 546 -33.98 -9.38 -25.21
CA GLU A 546 -34.16 -9.96 -26.54
C GLU A 546 -33.88 -11.47 -26.61
N VAL A 547 -33.29 -12.08 -25.57
CA VAL A 547 -32.96 -13.53 -25.54
C VAL A 547 -34.16 -14.44 -25.20
N GLY A 548 -35.39 -14.03 -25.50
CA GLY A 548 -36.60 -14.76 -25.09
C GLY A 548 -36.81 -16.15 -25.68
N SER A 549 -36.05 -16.52 -26.71
CA SER A 549 -36.01 -17.90 -27.22
C SER A 549 -35.13 -18.84 -26.37
N TYR A 550 -34.33 -18.29 -25.44
CA TYR A 550 -33.30 -19.00 -24.67
C TYR A 550 -33.69 -19.22 -23.20
N SER A 551 -34.47 -18.31 -22.60
CA SER A 551 -35.05 -18.43 -21.24
C SER A 551 -36.28 -17.52 -21.12
N GLN A 552 -37.22 -17.88 -20.23
CA GLN A 552 -38.36 -17.01 -19.88
C GLN A 552 -38.01 -16.02 -18.75
N SER A 553 -37.16 -16.43 -17.81
CA SER A 553 -36.79 -15.64 -16.63
C SER A 553 -35.89 -14.45 -16.99
N VAL A 554 -34.99 -14.62 -17.96
CA VAL A 554 -34.04 -13.55 -18.36
C VAL A 554 -34.77 -12.32 -18.94
N PRO A 555 -35.68 -12.44 -19.92
CA PRO A 555 -36.46 -11.29 -20.41
C PRO A 555 -37.37 -10.68 -19.34
N GLU A 556 -37.90 -11.48 -18.40
CA GLU A 556 -38.73 -10.99 -17.29
C GLU A 556 -37.94 -10.01 -16.41
N LEU A 557 -36.74 -10.40 -15.97
CA LEU A 557 -35.84 -9.52 -15.21
C LEU A 557 -35.47 -8.28 -16.02
N ALA A 558 -35.03 -8.46 -17.26
CA ALA A 558 -34.63 -7.35 -18.12
C ALA A 558 -35.77 -6.33 -18.33
N SER A 559 -37.00 -6.80 -18.54
CA SER A 559 -38.18 -5.93 -18.68
C SER A 559 -38.45 -5.13 -17.40
N ARG A 560 -38.29 -5.76 -16.23
CA ARG A 560 -38.43 -5.09 -14.94
C ARG A 560 -37.33 -4.04 -14.71
N TRP A 561 -36.09 -4.34 -15.07
CA TRP A 561 -34.97 -3.40 -15.02
C TRP A 561 -35.19 -2.20 -15.93
N GLN A 562 -35.69 -2.41 -17.16
CA GLN A 562 -36.12 -1.33 -18.04
C GLN A 562 -37.23 -0.48 -17.41
N GLY A 563 -38.15 -1.11 -16.68
CA GLY A 563 -39.18 -0.43 -15.88
C GLY A 563 -38.59 0.47 -14.80
N TYR A 564 -37.61 -0.01 -14.04
CA TYR A 564 -36.92 0.80 -13.03
C TYR A 564 -36.18 1.99 -13.63
N ILE A 565 -35.49 1.79 -14.76
CA ILE A 565 -34.79 2.87 -15.47
C ILE A 565 -35.79 3.91 -15.98
N LYS A 566 -36.87 3.48 -16.63
CA LYS A 566 -37.91 4.39 -17.17
C LYS A 566 -38.66 5.18 -16.08
N SER A 567 -38.85 4.57 -14.91
CA SER A 567 -39.55 5.20 -13.79
C SER A 567 -38.64 6.07 -12.92
N GLY A 568 -37.31 6.00 -13.10
CA GLY A 568 -36.34 6.72 -12.27
C GLY A 568 -36.05 6.06 -10.92
N VAL A 569 -36.56 4.85 -10.68
CA VAL A 569 -36.13 4.00 -9.55
C VAL A 569 -34.66 3.64 -9.71
N TRP A 570 -34.23 3.36 -10.94
CA TRP A 570 -32.82 3.26 -11.30
C TRP A 570 -32.42 4.46 -12.13
N GLU A 571 -31.37 5.15 -11.72
CA GLU A 571 -30.81 6.30 -12.42
C GLU A 571 -29.39 5.98 -12.88
N LEU A 572 -29.10 6.20 -14.16
CA LEU A 572 -27.79 5.93 -14.75
C LEU A 572 -27.02 7.25 -14.88
N LEU A 573 -25.87 7.32 -14.21
CA LEU A 573 -25.04 8.51 -14.09
C LEU A 573 -23.62 8.25 -14.59
N ALA A 574 -22.98 9.28 -15.11
CA ALA A 574 -21.56 9.26 -15.40
C ALA A 574 -20.94 10.61 -15.01
N SER A 575 -19.73 10.57 -14.45
CA SER A 575 -18.95 11.76 -14.13
C SER A 575 -17.51 11.55 -14.59
N ASP A 576 -16.89 12.62 -15.08
CA ASP A 576 -15.47 12.63 -15.44
C ASP A 576 -14.59 12.24 -14.25
N PHE A 577 -15.00 12.55 -13.01
CA PHE A 577 -14.20 12.26 -11.82
C PHE A 577 -13.80 10.77 -11.70
N TRP A 578 -14.68 9.86 -12.10
CA TRP A 578 -14.40 8.41 -12.08
C TRP A 578 -13.22 8.02 -12.98
N THR A 579 -12.98 8.81 -14.04
CA THR A 579 -11.92 8.61 -15.04
C THR A 579 -10.79 9.64 -14.96
N LEU A 580 -10.73 10.44 -13.88
CA LEU A 580 -9.61 11.33 -13.54
C LEU A 580 -8.49 10.60 -12.77
N PRO A 581 -7.28 11.19 -12.64
CA PRO A 581 -6.18 10.55 -11.92
C PRO A 581 -6.28 10.68 -10.39
N TYR A 582 -7.29 11.41 -9.90
CA TYR A 582 -7.47 11.67 -8.48
C TYR A 582 -7.91 10.42 -7.72
N VAL A 583 -7.38 10.30 -6.50
CA VAL A 583 -7.91 9.42 -5.45
C VAL A 583 -9.19 10.03 -4.87
N PHE A 584 -10.06 9.23 -4.25
CA PHE A 584 -11.40 9.69 -3.88
C PHE A 584 -11.41 10.69 -2.72
N SER A 585 -10.42 10.69 -1.83
CA SER A 585 -10.27 11.72 -0.81
C SER A 585 -10.13 13.15 -1.37
N ALA A 586 -9.75 13.30 -2.64
CA ALA A 586 -9.69 14.61 -3.30
C ALA A 586 -11.05 15.06 -3.88
N MET A 587 -12.09 14.21 -3.87
CA MET A 587 -13.36 14.46 -4.55
C MET A 587 -14.07 15.70 -4.02
N GLU A 588 -14.15 15.90 -2.71
CA GLU A 588 -14.80 17.08 -2.11
C GLU A 588 -14.21 18.39 -2.65
N LYS A 589 -12.90 18.44 -2.88
CA LYS A 589 -12.20 19.62 -3.40
C LYS A 589 -12.28 19.73 -4.93
N LYS A 590 -12.19 18.61 -5.65
CA LYS A 590 -12.01 18.59 -7.11
C LYS A 590 -13.35 18.49 -7.88
N ASP A 591 -14.34 17.84 -7.29
CA ASP A 591 -15.71 17.75 -7.80
C ASP A 591 -16.73 17.77 -6.63
N PRO A 592 -16.91 18.94 -5.97
CA PRO A 592 -17.81 19.07 -4.83
C PRO A 592 -19.25 18.67 -5.15
N ASN A 593 -19.70 18.88 -6.39
CA ASN A 593 -21.05 18.52 -6.82
C ASN A 593 -21.27 17.00 -6.78
N LEU A 594 -20.27 16.21 -7.23
CA LEU A 594 -20.34 14.76 -7.13
C LEU A 594 -20.28 14.30 -5.66
N TYR A 595 -19.43 14.92 -4.85
CA TYR A 595 -19.35 14.60 -3.42
C TYR A 595 -20.68 14.86 -2.69
N ASP A 596 -21.32 16.00 -2.96
CA ASP A 596 -22.64 16.36 -2.43
C ASP A 596 -23.73 15.41 -2.92
N LEU A 597 -23.68 14.98 -4.18
CA LEU A 597 -24.60 13.98 -4.72
C LEU A 597 -24.49 12.64 -3.98
N LEU A 598 -23.27 12.18 -3.66
CA LEU A 598 -23.03 10.96 -2.88
C LEU A 598 -23.47 11.12 -1.41
N ARG A 599 -23.44 12.34 -0.87
CA ARG A 599 -23.86 12.64 0.51
C ARG A 599 -25.36 12.46 0.73
N GLU A 600 -26.16 12.54 -0.33
CA GLU A 600 -27.61 12.23 -0.28
C GLU A 600 -27.90 10.73 -0.05
N SER A 601 -26.93 9.86 -0.33
CA SER A 601 -27.13 8.41 -0.34
C SER A 601 -27.09 7.84 1.06
N SER A 602 -27.83 6.76 1.31
CA SER A 602 -27.73 5.99 2.55
C SER A 602 -26.47 5.12 2.58
N LEU A 603 -26.00 4.69 1.41
CA LEU A 603 -24.83 3.84 1.21
C LEU A 603 -24.29 4.04 -0.21
N VAL A 604 -22.96 4.12 -0.36
CA VAL A 604 -22.27 3.98 -1.64
C VAL A 604 -21.54 2.64 -1.67
N LEU A 605 -21.92 1.78 -2.59
CA LEU A 605 -21.32 0.46 -2.83
C LEU A 605 -20.35 0.55 -4.01
N PHE A 606 -19.06 0.47 -3.71
CA PHE A 606 -18.00 0.43 -4.71
C PHE A 606 -17.72 -1.01 -5.15
N LYS A 607 -17.47 -1.20 -6.44
CA LYS A 607 -17.10 -2.50 -7.02
C LYS A 607 -15.64 -2.53 -7.43
N GLY A 608 -14.97 -3.64 -7.22
CA GLY A 608 -13.71 -3.95 -7.88
C GLY A 608 -12.45 -3.32 -7.30
N ASP A 609 -11.32 -3.66 -7.93
CA ASP A 609 -9.97 -3.37 -7.42
C ASP A 609 -9.55 -1.91 -7.65
N LEU A 610 -9.89 -1.32 -8.80
CA LEU A 610 -9.54 0.07 -9.10
C LEU A 610 -10.24 1.05 -8.17
N ASN A 611 -11.53 0.84 -7.89
CA ASN A 611 -12.26 1.66 -6.94
C ASN A 611 -11.65 1.55 -5.54
N TYR A 612 -11.21 0.36 -5.12
CA TYR A 612 -10.51 0.19 -3.85
C TYR A 612 -9.20 0.98 -3.81
N ARG A 613 -8.37 0.85 -4.85
CA ARG A 613 -7.11 1.60 -4.96
C ARG A 613 -7.34 3.11 -4.90
N LYS A 614 -8.41 3.62 -5.51
CA LYS A 614 -8.81 5.04 -5.42
C LYS A 614 -9.36 5.43 -4.05
N LEU A 615 -10.11 4.57 -3.37
CA LEU A 615 -10.58 4.78 -1.99
C LEU A 615 -9.39 4.85 -1.03
N THR A 616 -8.45 3.91 -1.14
CA THR A 616 -7.31 3.78 -0.22
C THR A 616 -6.09 4.61 -0.61
N GLY A 617 -6.20 5.40 -1.68
CA GLY A 617 -5.19 6.36 -2.10
C GLY A 617 -3.91 5.74 -2.70
N GLU A 618 -3.99 4.56 -3.34
CA GLU A 618 -2.85 3.83 -3.94
C GLU A 618 -1.65 3.69 -2.99
N THR A 619 -1.95 3.40 -1.73
CA THR A 619 -0.97 3.40 -0.63
C THR A 619 -0.68 1.98 -0.15
N ASN A 620 0.57 1.71 0.23
CA ASN A 620 0.98 0.46 0.89
C ASN A 620 0.60 0.48 2.37
N TRP A 621 -0.69 0.33 2.65
CA TRP A 621 -1.16 0.22 4.02
C TRP A 621 -0.64 -1.05 4.68
N PRO A 622 -0.25 -1.00 5.96
CA PRO A 622 -0.16 -2.22 6.76
C PRO A 622 -1.51 -2.95 6.70
N PRO A 623 -1.56 -4.27 6.43
CA PRO A 623 -2.83 -4.97 6.20
C PRO A 623 -3.86 -4.82 7.32
N THR A 624 -3.41 -4.60 8.56
CA THR A 624 -4.25 -4.40 9.74
C THR A 624 -4.73 -2.97 9.98
N HIS A 625 -4.26 -1.98 9.21
CA HIS A 625 -4.76 -0.61 9.33
C HIS A 625 -6.25 -0.55 9.06
N SER A 626 -7.01 0.23 9.82
CA SER A 626 -8.46 0.25 9.65
C SER A 626 -8.87 0.79 8.28
N PHE A 627 -9.93 0.20 7.71
CA PHE A 627 -10.50 0.66 6.44
C PHE A 627 -10.92 2.14 6.52
N HIS A 628 -11.52 2.55 7.64
CA HIS A 628 -11.86 3.94 7.95
C HIS A 628 -10.69 4.91 7.73
N THR A 629 -9.52 4.61 8.33
CA THR A 629 -8.33 5.46 8.18
C THR A 629 -7.81 5.45 6.74
N ALA A 630 -7.87 4.29 6.08
CA ALA A 630 -7.41 4.14 4.72
C ALA A 630 -8.22 4.98 3.71
N LEU A 631 -9.48 5.34 4.03
CA LEU A 631 -10.31 6.24 3.20
C LEU A 631 -9.79 7.69 3.16
N LYS A 632 -8.83 8.07 4.02
CA LYS A 632 -8.19 9.40 4.06
C LYS A 632 -9.21 10.55 4.04
N GLY A 633 -10.27 10.44 4.85
CA GLY A 633 -11.32 11.46 4.96
C GLY A 633 -12.43 11.39 3.92
N PHE A 634 -12.42 10.39 3.01
CA PHE A 634 -13.52 10.19 2.07
C PHE A 634 -14.73 9.54 2.75
N HIS A 635 -15.58 10.38 3.36
CA HIS A 635 -16.81 9.94 4.05
C HIS A 635 -18.04 10.77 3.62
N PRO A 636 -18.42 10.77 2.32
CA PRO A 636 -19.62 11.49 1.88
C PRO A 636 -20.89 10.92 2.54
N THR A 637 -20.93 9.60 2.74
CA THR A 637 -21.94 8.83 3.46
C THR A 637 -21.32 7.46 3.81
N ASN A 638 -22.11 6.48 4.28
CA ASN A 638 -21.63 5.13 4.53
C ASN A 638 -21.04 4.53 3.25
N VAL A 639 -19.87 3.91 3.36
CA VAL A 639 -19.14 3.34 2.23
C VAL A 639 -19.06 1.83 2.40
N ALA A 640 -19.35 1.09 1.34
CA ALA A 640 -19.05 -0.33 1.24
C ALA A 640 -18.22 -0.61 -0.01
N ILE A 641 -17.40 -1.64 0.03
CA ILE A 641 -16.68 -2.12 -1.14
C ILE A 641 -16.72 -3.65 -1.25
N LEU A 642 -17.00 -4.12 -2.47
CA LEU A 642 -16.89 -5.51 -2.89
C LEU A 642 -15.69 -5.63 -3.82
N ARG A 643 -14.60 -6.21 -3.33
CA ARG A 643 -13.33 -6.28 -4.07
C ARG A 643 -12.81 -7.71 -4.15
N THR A 644 -12.40 -8.13 -5.34
CA THR A 644 -11.40 -9.19 -5.51
C THR A 644 -10.01 -8.58 -5.58
N LEU A 645 -9.02 -9.13 -4.87
CA LEU A 645 -7.70 -8.50 -4.74
C LEU A 645 -6.86 -8.72 -6.01
N LYS A 646 -6.52 -7.63 -6.71
CA LYS A 646 -5.70 -7.64 -7.93
C LYS A 646 -4.53 -6.63 -7.86
N ALA A 647 -4.20 -6.19 -6.65
CA ALA A 647 -3.17 -5.20 -6.36
C ALA A 647 -2.70 -5.31 -4.91
N ASP A 648 -1.43 -4.99 -4.63
CA ASP A 648 -0.82 -5.23 -3.30
C ASP A 648 -1.45 -4.43 -2.15
N THR A 649 -2.24 -3.38 -2.45
CA THR A 649 -2.83 -2.54 -1.41
C THR A 649 -3.94 -3.31 -0.72
N VAL A 650 -3.91 -3.37 0.60
CA VAL A 650 -4.92 -4.03 1.42
C VAL A 650 -4.89 -3.42 2.81
N CYS A 651 -6.05 -3.29 3.44
CA CYS A 651 -6.21 -2.79 4.80
C CYS A 651 -7.44 -3.46 5.41
N GLY A 652 -7.65 -3.27 6.70
CA GLY A 652 -8.82 -3.76 7.43
C GLY A 652 -8.84 -5.27 7.65
N LEU A 653 -7.69 -5.94 7.54
CA LEU A 653 -7.55 -7.35 7.89
C LEU A 653 -7.32 -7.53 9.40
N GLY A 654 -7.73 -8.68 9.92
CA GLY A 654 -7.35 -9.12 11.25
C GLY A 654 -5.85 -9.44 11.34
N PRO A 655 -5.23 -9.31 12.53
CA PRO A 655 -3.84 -9.70 12.74
C PRO A 655 -3.59 -11.16 12.29
N GLY A 656 -2.53 -11.40 11.53
CA GLY A 656 -2.17 -12.73 11.02
C GLY A 656 -2.90 -13.17 9.74
N GLN A 657 -3.98 -12.50 9.34
CA GLN A 657 -4.76 -12.93 8.16
C GLN A 657 -3.98 -12.77 6.85
N ALA A 658 -3.17 -11.72 6.71
CA ALA A 658 -2.36 -11.49 5.52
C ALA A 658 -1.28 -12.58 5.39
N GLU A 659 -0.64 -12.92 6.51
CA GLU A 659 0.41 -13.92 6.59
C GLU A 659 -0.14 -15.32 6.30
N MET A 660 -1.33 -15.65 6.81
CA MET A 660 -2.02 -16.91 6.48
C MET A 660 -2.37 -17.01 5.00
N ALA A 661 -2.79 -15.90 4.38
CA ALA A 661 -3.09 -15.87 2.95
C ALA A 661 -1.81 -16.05 2.11
N GLU A 662 -0.73 -15.38 2.51
CA GLU A 662 0.61 -15.47 1.91
C GLU A 662 1.21 -16.86 2.00
N GLU A 663 1.10 -17.53 3.16
CA GLU A 663 1.57 -18.92 3.35
C GLU A 663 0.86 -19.89 2.41
N LYS A 664 -0.43 -19.65 2.14
CA LYS A 664 -1.25 -20.48 1.26
C LYS A 664 -1.02 -20.17 -0.22
N ASP A 665 -0.83 -18.90 -0.57
CA ASP A 665 -0.65 -18.41 -1.93
C ASP A 665 0.18 -17.14 -1.94
N THR A 666 1.42 -17.21 -2.42
CA THR A 666 2.38 -16.08 -2.42
C THR A 666 1.92 -14.88 -3.25
N ASP A 667 0.97 -15.07 -4.17
CA ASP A 667 0.39 -13.99 -4.99
C ASP A 667 -1.08 -13.73 -4.62
N TRP A 668 -1.49 -14.02 -3.38
CA TRP A 668 -2.88 -13.95 -2.92
C TRP A 668 -3.57 -12.59 -3.19
N ASN A 669 -2.83 -11.50 -3.05
CA ASN A 669 -3.33 -10.13 -3.24
C ASN A 669 -3.25 -9.63 -4.70
N LEU A 670 -2.73 -10.43 -5.63
CA LEU A 670 -2.49 -10.05 -7.04
C LEU A 670 -3.32 -10.84 -8.06
N THR A 671 -3.85 -11.99 -7.67
CA THR A 671 -4.44 -12.97 -8.61
C THR A 671 -5.95 -12.86 -8.80
N GLY A 672 -6.64 -12.06 -7.99
CA GLY A 672 -8.11 -11.99 -7.97
C GLY A 672 -8.78 -13.20 -7.31
N LYS A 673 -8.01 -14.11 -6.67
CA LYS A 673 -8.55 -15.31 -6.02
C LYS A 673 -9.25 -15.00 -4.69
N TYR A 674 -8.75 -14.02 -3.95
CA TYR A 674 -9.25 -13.59 -2.65
C TYR A 674 -10.19 -12.39 -2.77
N GLY A 675 -11.09 -12.24 -1.80
CA GLY A 675 -12.13 -11.22 -1.78
C GLY A 675 -12.27 -10.50 -0.45
N LEU A 676 -12.86 -9.31 -0.50
CA LEU A 676 -13.20 -8.45 0.65
C LEU A 676 -14.62 -7.92 0.48
N ILE A 677 -15.41 -7.99 1.55
CA ILE A 677 -16.62 -7.19 1.76
C ILE A 677 -16.33 -6.31 2.97
N GLN A 678 -16.08 -5.02 2.72
CA GLN A 678 -15.76 -4.05 3.76
C GLN A 678 -16.80 -2.94 3.79
N PHE A 679 -17.09 -2.45 5.00
CA PHE A 679 -18.07 -1.43 5.31
C PHE A 679 -17.48 -0.42 6.29
N ASP A 680 -17.66 0.87 5.99
CA ASP A 680 -17.30 2.00 6.83
C ASP A 680 -18.54 2.87 7.08
N PRO A 681 -19.00 2.99 8.34
CA PRO A 681 -20.12 3.86 8.68
C PRO A 681 -19.66 5.33 8.80
N VAL A 682 -20.56 6.27 8.51
CA VAL A 682 -20.36 7.68 8.88
C VAL A 682 -20.85 7.91 10.31
N PHE A 683 -19.97 8.46 11.14
CA PHE A 683 -20.23 8.79 12.55
C PHE A 683 -20.98 10.11 12.72
#